data_AF-G8TBM3-F1
#
_entry.id   AF-G8TBM3-F1
#
_cell.length_a   1.000
_cell.length_b   1.000
_cell.length_c   1.000
_cell.angle_alpha   90.00
_cell.angle_beta   90.00
_cell.angle_gamma   90.00
#
_symmetry.space_group_name_H-M   'P 1'
#
loop_
_entity.id
_entity.type
_entity.pdbx_description
1 polymer ?
#
loop_
_entity_poly.entity_id
_entity_poly.type
_entity_poly.pdbx_seq_one_letter_code
_entity_poly.pdbx_strand_id
1 'polypeptide(L)'
;MKKWLLILFVILIYNSVSAEDGYRLWLRYNTIDNPALLQQYRQQITSINCPVDDGKLVAANQELQTGLSGLLGKKVPAQPAIINGAVLLGLPERSPVIRKLVADSALAHLGDEGFIIRTVMYEGKNITLITANKEAGILYGVFHFLRLMQTQQPIRQLSITSAPKIKIRLLNHWDNLNRTVERGYAGSSIWDWQRLPGYIDQRYIDYARANASIGINGTVLTNVNANAIILTDEWLQKIAALANAFRPYNIKVYLTARFSAPVEIGKLKTADPLNEEVRKWWKDKTDEIYKYIPDFGGFLVKANSEGQPGPQNYNRTHADGANMLADAVAPHGGIIMWRAFVYSNETPEDRFKQAYNDFKPLDGQFRKNVLVQVKNGPIDFQPREPFHPLFGAMPQTPLMMEYQLTQEYLGFATHLVYMAPLFKEVLDADTHAKNNSTVAQIVDGTTDGHTLSGMAGVSNIGSDINWTGHPFGQANWYTLGRLAWDNTLTSAQIANEWLRQTFTNKSAFVDTVQKLMLASREIMVNYMTPLGLHHIMGYGHHYGPAPWYNKAPRADWNPVYFHKADSIGIGFNRTATGSNALAQYQPAVRQQFEELATCPEAFLLWFHHVPWDYKMHSGKTLWETLCDKYYSGVDSVRWIQRSWNGMKNYIDAERFSEVKQLLAIQEQEAVWWRNACLLYFQTFSNKPIPARYEKPDHTLAYYEGLEFPYAPH
;
A
#
# COMPACT_ATOMS: atom_id res chain seq x y z
N MET A 1 39.57 -9.07 42.40
CA MET A 1 39.18 -9.58 41.07
C MET A 1 37.77 -10.18 41.01
N LYS A 2 37.35 -11.10 41.90
CA LYS A 2 36.01 -11.74 41.83
C LYS A 2 34.80 -10.77 41.89
N LYS A 3 34.86 -9.68 42.67
CA LYS A 3 33.77 -8.66 42.72
C LYS A 3 33.66 -7.81 41.45
N TRP A 4 34.78 -7.52 40.79
CA TRP A 4 34.80 -6.73 39.54
C TRP A 4 34.29 -7.55 38.35
N LEU A 5 34.62 -8.84 38.30
CA LEU A 5 34.05 -9.77 37.31
C LEU A 5 32.54 -9.94 37.47
N LEU A 6 32.02 -9.99 38.70
CA LEU A 6 30.57 -10.07 38.95
C LEU A 6 29.85 -8.78 38.54
N ILE A 7 30.45 -7.60 38.77
CA ILE A 7 29.90 -6.31 38.34
C ILE A 7 29.93 -6.21 36.80
N LEU A 8 31.02 -6.64 36.14
CA LEU A 8 31.09 -6.71 34.68
C LEU A 8 30.07 -7.70 34.10
N PHE A 9 29.87 -8.86 34.73
CA PHE A 9 28.88 -9.85 34.29
C PHE A 9 27.44 -9.34 34.49
N VAL A 10 27.16 -8.63 35.58
CA VAL A 10 25.86 -7.99 35.82
C VAL A 10 25.64 -6.83 34.84
N ILE A 11 26.66 -6.02 34.52
CA ILE A 11 26.58 -4.95 33.51
C ILE A 11 26.39 -5.53 32.10
N LEU A 12 27.00 -6.68 31.77
CA LEU A 12 26.82 -7.38 30.50
C LEU A 12 25.43 -8.03 30.38
N ILE A 13 24.86 -8.55 31.47
CA ILE A 13 23.49 -9.08 31.49
C ILE A 13 22.45 -7.95 31.40
N TYR A 14 22.70 -6.79 32.03
CA TYR A 14 21.82 -5.61 31.94
C TYR A 14 21.90 -4.87 30.60
N ASN A 15 22.99 -5.04 29.83
CA ASN A 15 23.10 -4.57 28.45
C ASN A 15 22.86 -5.71 27.46
N SER A 16 21.81 -6.51 27.69
CA SER A 16 21.23 -7.28 26.60
C SER A 16 20.53 -6.29 25.66
N VAL A 17 21.31 -5.58 24.85
CA VAL A 17 20.79 -4.86 23.68
C VAL A 17 20.26 -5.96 22.77
N SER A 18 18.96 -6.20 22.79
CA SER A 18 18.34 -7.05 21.78
C SER A 18 18.54 -6.34 20.45
N ALA A 19 19.39 -6.92 19.59
CA ALA A 19 19.51 -6.50 18.20
C ALA A 19 18.12 -6.49 17.57
N GLU A 20 17.77 -5.41 16.86
CA GLU A 20 16.49 -5.30 16.16
C GLU A 20 16.70 -5.77 14.71
N ASP A 21 16.03 -6.84 14.31
CA ASP A 21 16.08 -7.42 12.97
C ASP A 21 14.91 -6.96 12.07
N GLY A 22 13.96 -6.22 12.64
CA GLY A 22 12.78 -5.73 11.93
C GLY A 22 11.61 -6.72 11.88
N TYR A 23 11.71 -7.94 12.42
CA TYR A 23 10.63 -8.93 12.37
C TYR A 23 9.34 -8.46 13.05
N ARG A 24 9.47 -7.71 14.16
CA ARG A 24 8.32 -7.18 14.92
C ARG A 24 7.68 -5.95 14.29
N LEU A 25 8.23 -5.44 13.18
CA LEU A 25 7.72 -4.25 12.48
C LEU A 25 7.50 -3.07 13.46
N TRP A 26 6.31 -2.47 13.43
CA TRP A 26 5.87 -1.42 14.35
C TRP A 26 5.21 -1.95 15.63
N LEU A 27 5.12 -3.26 15.85
CA LEU A 27 4.53 -3.89 17.04
C LEU A 27 5.62 -4.34 18.04
N ARG A 28 6.59 -3.45 18.29
CA ARG A 28 7.77 -3.76 19.12
C ARG A 28 7.46 -3.99 20.59
N TYR A 29 6.50 -3.24 21.15
CA TYR A 29 6.13 -3.31 22.57
C TYR A 29 7.31 -3.28 23.55
N ASN A 30 8.39 -2.59 23.18
CA ASN A 30 9.52 -2.39 24.09
C ASN A 30 9.06 -1.50 25.25
N THR A 31 9.63 -1.71 26.44
CA THR A 31 9.29 -0.92 27.62
C THR A 31 9.48 0.57 27.34
N ILE A 32 8.52 1.39 27.79
CA ILE A 32 8.58 2.86 27.62
C ILE A 32 9.88 3.40 28.24
N ASP A 33 10.65 4.11 27.42
CA ASP A 33 11.98 4.63 27.76
C ASP A 33 11.93 5.87 28.66
N ASN A 34 10.83 6.63 28.62
CA ASN A 34 10.59 7.76 29.52
C ASN A 34 10.12 7.28 30.91
N PRO A 35 10.95 7.40 31.98
CA PRO A 35 10.62 6.81 33.28
C PRO A 35 9.40 7.44 33.96
N ALA A 36 9.22 8.77 33.81
CA ALA A 36 8.09 9.47 34.38
C ALA A 36 6.78 9.04 33.72
N LEU A 37 6.78 8.92 32.39
CA LEU A 37 5.62 8.46 31.63
C LEU A 37 5.31 6.98 31.89
N LEU A 38 6.33 6.13 31.94
CA LEU A 38 6.19 4.71 32.30
C LEU A 38 5.51 4.56 33.66
N GLN A 39 5.93 5.33 34.66
CA GLN A 39 5.32 5.30 35.97
C GLN A 39 3.86 5.78 35.95
N GLN A 40 3.55 6.81 35.16
CA GLN A 40 2.18 7.28 34.96
C GLN A 40 1.28 6.20 34.33
N TYR A 41 1.75 5.52 33.29
CA TYR A 41 1.01 4.42 32.68
C TYR A 41 0.82 3.25 33.65
N ARG A 42 1.85 2.88 34.42
CA ARG A 42 1.77 1.82 35.44
C ARG A 42 0.77 2.12 36.56
N GLN A 43 0.51 3.39 36.85
CA GLN A 43 -0.50 3.83 37.81
C GLN A 43 -1.91 3.84 37.19
N GLN A 44 -2.02 4.14 35.89
CA GLN A 44 -3.28 4.20 35.15
C GLN A 44 -3.78 2.82 34.72
N ILE A 45 -2.87 1.85 34.55
CA ILE A 45 -3.16 0.50 34.05
C ILE A 45 -2.69 -0.52 35.09
N THR A 46 -3.66 -1.11 35.79
CA THR A 46 -3.42 -2.04 36.92
C THR A 46 -3.92 -3.44 36.65
N SER A 47 -4.94 -3.61 35.79
CA SER A 47 -5.48 -4.90 35.38
C SER A 47 -6.14 -4.85 34.00
N ILE A 48 -6.35 -6.02 33.41
CA ILE A 48 -7.18 -6.19 32.21
C ILE A 48 -8.48 -6.89 32.64
N ASN A 49 -9.62 -6.37 32.20
CA ASN A 49 -10.92 -6.99 32.39
C ASN A 49 -11.55 -7.25 31.01
N CYS A 50 -11.76 -8.52 30.67
CA CYS A 50 -12.44 -8.94 29.45
C CYS A 50 -13.55 -9.91 29.84
N PRO A 51 -14.73 -9.41 30.24
CA PRO A 51 -15.85 -10.27 30.61
C PRO A 51 -16.45 -10.89 29.34
N VAL A 52 -16.62 -12.21 29.36
CA VAL A 52 -17.15 -13.07 28.29
C VAL A 52 -16.13 -13.47 27.22
N ASP A 53 -15.80 -14.76 27.18
CA ASP A 53 -14.92 -15.40 26.19
C ASP A 53 -15.71 -16.53 25.49
N ASP A 54 -16.27 -16.23 24.32
CA ASP A 54 -16.79 -17.22 23.36
C ASP A 54 -15.75 -17.55 22.27
N GLY A 55 -14.47 -17.28 22.53
CA GLY A 55 -13.37 -17.42 21.57
C GLY A 55 -13.18 -16.22 20.64
N LYS A 56 -14.14 -15.29 20.56
CA LYS A 56 -14.12 -14.21 19.54
C LYS A 56 -13.28 -12.99 19.91
N LEU A 57 -12.94 -12.81 21.18
CA LEU A 57 -12.07 -11.71 21.66
C LEU A 57 -10.65 -12.17 22.00
N VAL A 58 -10.32 -13.44 21.73
CA VAL A 58 -9.03 -14.04 22.12
C VAL A 58 -7.85 -13.25 21.57
N ALA A 59 -7.86 -12.92 20.28
CA ALA A 59 -6.78 -12.16 19.64
C ALA A 59 -6.61 -10.76 20.28
N ALA A 60 -7.72 -10.04 20.51
CA ALA A 60 -7.68 -8.71 21.12
C ALA A 60 -7.15 -8.74 22.55
N ASN A 61 -7.58 -9.72 23.36
CA ASN A 61 -7.12 -9.88 24.73
C ASN A 61 -5.64 -10.30 24.80
N GLN A 62 -5.22 -11.25 23.96
CA GLN A 62 -3.82 -11.69 23.88
C GLN A 62 -2.90 -10.55 23.44
N GLU A 63 -3.32 -9.76 22.46
CA GLU A 63 -2.55 -8.61 21.97
C GLU A 63 -2.44 -7.53 23.04
N LEU A 64 -3.54 -7.20 23.73
CA LEU A 64 -3.52 -6.26 24.85
C LEU A 64 -2.59 -6.74 25.97
N GLN A 65 -2.69 -8.02 26.35
CA GLN A 65 -1.83 -8.60 27.38
C GLN A 65 -0.35 -8.51 26.99
N THR A 66 -0.01 -8.88 25.75
CA THR A 66 1.36 -8.86 25.22
C THR A 66 1.89 -7.42 25.17
N GLY A 67 1.12 -6.52 24.56
CA GLY A 67 1.49 -5.12 24.39
C GLY A 67 1.66 -4.40 25.71
N LEU A 68 0.70 -4.52 26.63
CA LEU A 68 0.80 -3.90 27.96
C LEU A 68 1.96 -4.49 28.76
N SER A 69 2.19 -5.81 28.71
CA SER A 69 3.26 -6.43 29.48
C SER A 69 4.64 -5.94 29.03
N GLY A 70 4.86 -5.82 27.72
CA GLY A 70 6.08 -5.28 27.14
C GLY A 70 6.27 -3.79 27.43
N LEU A 71 5.26 -2.97 27.07
CA LEU A 71 5.32 -1.50 27.20
C LEU A 71 5.47 -1.06 28.65
N LEU A 72 4.82 -1.75 29.60
CA LEU A 72 4.92 -1.44 31.02
C LEU A 72 6.09 -2.16 31.71
N GLY A 73 6.81 -3.05 31.03
CA GLY A 73 7.92 -3.83 31.59
C GLY A 73 7.52 -4.68 32.81
N LYS A 74 6.24 -5.06 32.92
CA LYS A 74 5.69 -5.93 33.97
C LYS A 74 4.41 -6.59 33.47
N LYS A 75 4.12 -7.80 33.93
CA LYS A 75 2.86 -8.48 33.62
C LYS A 75 1.68 -7.68 34.20
N VAL A 76 0.70 -7.36 33.35
CA VAL A 76 -0.60 -6.83 33.80
C VAL A 76 -1.53 -8.01 34.07
N PRO A 77 -2.10 -8.16 35.29
CA PRO A 77 -2.97 -9.28 35.59
C PRO A 77 -4.34 -9.14 34.89
N ALA A 78 -4.81 -10.21 34.28
CA ALA A 78 -6.23 -10.35 33.94
C ALA A 78 -7.03 -10.59 35.23
N GLN A 79 -8.06 -9.80 35.47
CA GLN A 79 -8.91 -9.91 36.67
C GLN A 79 -10.40 -9.83 36.29
N PRO A 80 -11.25 -10.74 36.82
CA PRO A 80 -12.70 -10.67 36.61
C PRO A 80 -13.34 -9.44 37.26
N ALA A 81 -12.76 -8.93 38.35
CA ALA A 81 -13.25 -7.75 39.03
C ALA A 81 -12.75 -6.46 38.35
N ILE A 82 -13.65 -5.48 38.22
CA ILE A 82 -13.30 -4.13 37.79
C ILE A 82 -12.72 -3.38 39.00
N ILE A 83 -11.42 -3.09 38.94
CA ILE A 83 -10.65 -2.35 39.96
C ILE A 83 -10.16 -1.01 39.40
N ASN A 84 -9.65 -0.13 40.26
CA ASN A 84 -9.10 1.15 39.81
C ASN A 84 -7.88 0.95 38.89
N GLY A 85 -7.91 1.53 37.70
CA GLY A 85 -6.92 1.37 36.64
C GLY A 85 -7.16 0.16 35.73
N ALA A 86 -8.35 -0.46 35.77
CA ALA A 86 -8.68 -1.55 34.86
C ALA A 86 -8.85 -1.06 33.42
N VAL A 87 -8.32 -1.83 32.45
CA VAL A 87 -8.66 -1.72 31.03
C VAL A 87 -9.77 -2.72 30.74
N LEU A 88 -10.99 -2.21 30.52
CA LEU A 88 -12.20 -2.98 30.29
C LEU A 88 -12.44 -3.13 28.78
N LEU A 89 -12.42 -4.36 28.29
CA LEU A 89 -12.82 -4.74 26.94
C LEU A 89 -14.23 -5.31 26.96
N GLY A 90 -15.06 -5.00 25.96
CA GLY A 90 -16.29 -5.75 25.76
C GLY A 90 -17.32 -5.04 24.89
N LEU A 91 -18.34 -5.79 24.49
CA LEU A 91 -19.46 -5.28 23.71
C LEU A 91 -20.59 -4.81 24.65
N PRO A 92 -21.32 -3.72 24.31
CA PRO A 92 -22.44 -3.24 25.11
C PRO A 92 -23.54 -4.30 25.27
N GLU A 93 -23.76 -5.14 24.26
CA GLU A 93 -24.76 -6.22 24.29
C GLU A 93 -24.43 -7.34 25.30
N ARG A 94 -23.15 -7.51 25.65
CA ARG A 94 -22.66 -8.60 26.51
C ARG A 94 -22.12 -8.12 27.86
N SER A 95 -22.02 -6.81 28.07
CA SER A 95 -21.51 -6.21 29.30
C SER A 95 -22.46 -5.12 29.82
N PRO A 96 -23.23 -5.40 30.89
CA PRO A 96 -24.13 -4.43 31.50
C PRO A 96 -23.42 -3.14 31.96
N VAL A 97 -22.15 -3.26 32.35
CA VAL A 97 -21.32 -2.11 32.75
C VAL A 97 -21.08 -1.20 31.55
N ILE A 98 -20.67 -1.76 30.43
CA ILE A 98 -20.42 -1.00 29.20
C ILE A 98 -21.70 -0.38 28.66
N ARG A 99 -22.82 -1.12 28.68
CA ARG A 99 -24.14 -0.63 28.28
C ARG A 99 -24.57 0.62 29.04
N LYS A 100 -24.22 0.73 30.33
CA LYS A 100 -24.51 1.92 31.15
C LYS A 100 -23.57 3.10 30.87
N LEU A 101 -22.35 2.83 30.40
CA LEU A 101 -21.30 3.84 30.22
C LEU A 101 -21.26 4.45 28.81
N VAL A 102 -21.91 3.82 27.83
CA VAL A 102 -21.90 4.26 26.44
C VAL A 102 -23.32 4.37 25.91
N ALA A 103 -23.68 5.59 25.49
CA ALA A 103 -24.98 5.87 24.90
C ALA A 103 -25.11 5.30 23.47
N ASP A 104 -26.33 4.92 23.08
CA ASP A 104 -26.65 4.39 21.76
C ASP A 104 -26.24 5.32 20.62
N SER A 105 -26.36 6.65 20.83
CA SER A 105 -25.92 7.65 19.85
C SER A 105 -24.42 7.59 19.55
N ALA A 106 -23.59 7.19 20.51
CA ALA A 106 -22.15 7.05 20.30
C ALA A 106 -21.81 5.78 19.48
N LEU A 107 -22.66 4.75 19.55
CA LEU A 107 -22.49 3.48 18.86
C LEU A 107 -23.02 3.51 17.41
N ALA A 108 -24.01 4.37 17.14
CA ALA A 108 -24.73 4.44 15.87
C ALA A 108 -23.84 4.68 14.63
N HIS A 109 -22.66 5.28 14.80
CA HIS A 109 -21.76 5.64 13.68
C HIS A 109 -20.52 4.73 13.58
N LEU A 110 -20.42 3.69 14.39
CA LEU A 110 -19.25 2.81 14.39
C LEU A 110 -19.28 1.75 13.28
N GLY A 111 -20.46 1.44 12.72
CA GLY A 111 -20.61 0.27 11.84
C GLY A 111 -20.15 -1.02 12.53
N ASP A 112 -19.61 -1.97 11.77
CA ASP A 112 -19.14 -3.25 12.32
C ASP A 112 -17.69 -3.21 12.83
N GLU A 113 -16.90 -2.22 12.44
CA GLU A 113 -15.45 -2.20 12.68
C GLU A 113 -14.98 -1.02 13.53
N GLY A 114 -15.84 -0.02 13.75
CA GLY A 114 -15.50 1.14 14.58
C GLY A 114 -15.48 0.83 16.08
N PHE A 115 -14.79 1.67 16.83
CA PHE A 115 -14.59 1.53 18.27
C PHE A 115 -14.62 2.86 19.02
N ILE A 116 -14.75 2.73 20.34
CA ILE A 116 -14.65 3.81 21.32
C ILE A 116 -13.59 3.45 22.35
N ILE A 117 -12.71 4.39 22.68
CA ILE A 117 -11.78 4.31 23.81
C ILE A 117 -12.05 5.48 24.74
N ARG A 118 -12.43 5.22 25.99
CA ARG A 118 -12.78 6.26 26.97
C ARG A 118 -12.20 6.00 28.35
N THR A 119 -11.72 7.05 29.00
CA THR A 119 -11.44 7.02 30.43
C THR A 119 -12.68 7.49 31.19
N VAL A 120 -13.20 6.66 32.09
CA VAL A 120 -14.45 6.94 32.82
C VAL A 120 -14.35 6.57 34.29
N MET A 121 -15.16 7.22 35.12
CA MET A 121 -15.34 6.85 36.53
C MET A 121 -16.52 5.88 36.63
N TYR A 122 -16.28 4.69 37.16
CA TYR A 122 -17.31 3.68 37.44
C TYR A 122 -17.19 3.22 38.89
N GLU A 123 -18.22 3.44 39.71
CA GLU A 123 -18.24 3.08 41.14
C GLU A 123 -17.01 3.63 41.91
N GLY A 124 -16.61 4.88 41.64
CA GLY A 124 -15.45 5.51 42.26
C GLY A 124 -14.09 5.03 41.75
N LYS A 125 -14.05 4.14 40.75
CA LYS A 125 -12.83 3.61 40.13
C LYS A 125 -12.63 4.27 38.78
N ASN A 126 -11.41 4.72 38.50
CA ASN A 126 -11.04 5.21 37.18
C ASN A 126 -10.70 4.02 36.27
N ILE A 127 -11.37 3.88 35.14
CA ILE A 127 -11.18 2.76 34.20
C ILE A 127 -11.00 3.26 32.78
N THR A 128 -10.28 2.49 31.96
CA THR A 128 -10.22 2.71 30.51
C THR A 128 -11.11 1.68 29.82
N LEU A 129 -12.17 2.14 29.17
CA LEU A 129 -13.08 1.32 28.38
C LEU A 129 -12.61 1.27 26.92
N ILE A 130 -12.60 0.08 26.32
CA ILE A 130 -12.53 -0.15 24.87
C ILE A 130 -13.78 -0.93 24.46
N THR A 131 -14.64 -0.32 23.65
CA THR A 131 -15.91 -0.93 23.21
C THR A 131 -16.19 -0.69 21.72
N ALA A 132 -17.12 -1.47 21.16
CA ALA A 132 -17.51 -1.45 19.74
C ALA A 132 -18.88 -2.12 19.55
N ASN A 133 -19.41 -2.08 18.32
CA ASN A 133 -20.63 -2.82 17.94
C ASN A 133 -20.36 -4.32 17.70
N LYS A 134 -19.16 -4.67 17.21
CA LYS A 134 -18.71 -6.04 16.96
C LYS A 134 -17.27 -6.24 17.45
N GLU A 135 -16.87 -7.50 17.54
CA GLU A 135 -15.58 -7.94 18.06
C GLU A 135 -14.38 -7.36 17.27
N ALA A 136 -14.54 -7.19 15.95
CA ALA A 136 -13.53 -6.55 15.09
C ALA A 136 -13.17 -5.13 15.57
N GLY A 137 -14.17 -4.33 15.97
CA GLY A 137 -13.90 -3.00 16.52
C GLY A 137 -13.12 -3.04 17.84
N ILE A 138 -13.38 -4.02 18.71
CA ILE A 138 -12.57 -4.20 19.93
C ILE A 138 -11.11 -4.46 19.59
N LEU A 139 -10.84 -5.35 18.64
CA LEU A 139 -9.48 -5.66 18.17
C LEU A 139 -8.78 -4.40 17.67
N TYR A 140 -9.41 -3.62 16.79
CA TYR A 140 -8.84 -2.38 16.27
C TYR A 140 -8.66 -1.31 17.35
N GLY A 141 -9.58 -1.24 18.31
CA GLY A 141 -9.49 -0.36 19.48
C GLY A 141 -8.31 -0.73 20.40
N VAL A 142 -8.04 -2.02 20.60
CA VAL A 142 -6.85 -2.49 21.34
C VAL A 142 -5.57 -2.05 20.64
N PHE A 143 -5.45 -2.27 19.34
CA PHE A 143 -4.28 -1.83 18.59
C PHE A 143 -4.11 -0.31 18.60
N HIS A 144 -5.20 0.46 18.51
CA HIS A 144 -5.14 1.91 18.66
C HIS A 144 -4.65 2.31 20.06
N PHE A 145 -5.20 1.69 21.12
CA PHE A 145 -4.78 1.96 22.49
C PHE A 145 -3.29 1.67 22.73
N LEU A 146 -2.79 0.54 22.20
CA LEU A 146 -1.37 0.21 22.24
C LEU A 146 -0.52 1.22 21.45
N ARG A 147 -0.98 1.65 20.27
CA ARG A 147 -0.31 2.70 19.47
C ARG A 147 -0.20 4.02 20.25
N LEU A 148 -1.22 4.43 21.01
CA LEU A 148 -1.13 5.63 21.86
C LEU A 148 0.06 5.53 22.82
N MET A 149 0.23 4.40 23.50
CA MET A 149 1.34 4.24 24.44
C MET A 149 2.69 4.10 23.73
N GLN A 150 2.76 3.35 22.62
CA GLN A 150 4.00 3.23 21.84
C GLN A 150 4.49 4.59 21.30
N THR A 151 3.56 5.48 21.00
CA THR A 151 3.83 6.85 20.55
C THR A 151 3.84 7.88 21.70
N GLN A 152 3.84 7.40 22.95
CA GLN A 152 3.95 8.19 24.18
C GLN A 152 2.86 9.25 24.38
N GLN A 153 1.65 8.98 23.91
CA GLN A 153 0.49 9.85 24.09
C GLN A 153 -0.10 9.75 25.50
N PRO A 154 -0.64 10.84 26.07
CA PRO A 154 -1.30 10.78 27.37
C PRO A 154 -2.58 9.92 27.31
N ILE A 155 -2.79 9.08 28.33
CA ILE A 155 -3.99 8.20 28.43
C ILE A 155 -4.88 8.50 29.65
N ARG A 156 -4.67 9.63 30.33
CA ARG A 156 -5.41 10.00 31.55
C ARG A 156 -6.88 10.34 31.30
N GLN A 157 -7.20 10.86 30.13
CA GLN A 157 -8.53 11.41 29.79
C GLN A 157 -8.85 11.09 28.33
N LEU A 158 -8.97 9.80 28.02
CA LEU A 158 -9.29 9.37 26.66
C LEU A 158 -10.77 9.62 26.35
N SER A 159 -11.03 10.13 25.14
CA SER A 159 -12.36 10.25 24.54
C SER A 159 -12.25 10.11 23.03
N ILE A 160 -11.97 8.90 22.57
CA ILE A 160 -11.71 8.57 21.18
C ILE A 160 -12.88 7.76 20.63
N THR A 161 -13.34 8.14 19.44
CA THR A 161 -14.26 7.38 18.60
C THR A 161 -13.62 7.28 17.22
N SER A 162 -13.56 6.10 16.63
CA SER A 162 -12.97 5.92 15.31
C SER A 162 -13.66 4.81 14.55
N ALA A 163 -13.93 5.02 13.27
CA ALA A 163 -14.50 4.04 12.36
C ALA A 163 -13.79 4.15 11.00
N PRO A 164 -13.61 3.03 10.27
CA PRO A 164 -12.96 3.06 8.97
C PRO A 164 -13.84 3.75 7.93
N LYS A 165 -13.21 4.55 7.04
CA LYS A 165 -13.89 5.19 5.91
C LYS A 165 -14.03 4.26 4.70
N ILE A 166 -13.10 3.33 4.52
CA ILE A 166 -13.14 2.32 3.46
C ILE A 166 -13.59 0.98 4.03
N LYS A 167 -14.52 0.30 3.37
CA LYS A 167 -15.04 -0.99 3.83
C LYS A 167 -14.07 -2.16 3.59
N ILE A 168 -13.47 -2.25 2.40
CA ILE A 168 -12.54 -3.32 2.02
C ILE A 168 -11.12 -2.77 1.96
N ARG A 169 -10.23 -3.22 2.86
CA ARG A 169 -8.88 -2.67 3.04
C ARG A 169 -7.90 -3.83 3.02
N LEU A 170 -7.18 -4.02 1.91
CA LEU A 170 -6.45 -5.27 1.70
C LEU A 170 -5.09 -5.16 1.03
N LEU A 171 -4.31 -6.23 1.15
CA LEU A 171 -3.10 -6.46 0.37
C LEU A 171 -3.36 -7.42 -0.79
N ASN A 172 -2.81 -7.09 -1.95
CA ASN A 172 -2.72 -7.99 -3.11
C ASN A 172 -1.32 -8.61 -3.15
N HIS A 173 -1.21 -9.93 -3.05
CA HIS A 173 0.07 -10.63 -3.15
C HIS A 173 0.28 -11.10 -4.58
N TRP A 174 1.37 -10.66 -5.21
CA TRP A 174 1.77 -11.13 -6.54
C TRP A 174 2.58 -12.43 -6.47
N ASP A 175 2.08 -13.35 -5.64
CA ASP A 175 2.79 -14.55 -5.23
C ASP A 175 2.42 -15.72 -6.14
N ASN A 176 3.44 -16.32 -6.75
CA ASN A 176 3.31 -17.54 -7.51
C ASN A 176 3.29 -18.76 -6.58
N LEU A 177 2.69 -19.85 -7.04
CA LEU A 177 2.57 -21.08 -6.22
C LEU A 177 3.91 -21.77 -5.95
N ASN A 178 4.94 -21.48 -6.74
CA ASN A 178 6.32 -21.89 -6.49
C ASN A 178 7.06 -20.97 -5.50
N ARG A 179 6.33 -20.04 -4.86
CA ARG A 179 6.81 -19.04 -3.88
C ARG A 179 7.74 -17.96 -4.42
N THR A 180 7.94 -17.86 -5.74
CA THR A 180 8.44 -16.61 -6.32
C THR A 180 7.38 -15.53 -6.22
N VAL A 181 7.80 -14.27 -6.14
CA VAL A 181 6.89 -13.11 -6.08
C VAL A 181 7.21 -12.24 -7.28
N GLU A 182 6.24 -12.04 -8.16
CA GLU A 182 6.39 -11.13 -9.30
C GLU A 182 6.50 -9.69 -8.76
N ARG A 183 7.53 -8.97 -9.17
CA ARG A 183 7.91 -7.67 -8.58
C ARG A 183 8.18 -7.76 -7.07
N GLY A 184 8.73 -8.89 -6.62
CA GLY A 184 9.07 -9.14 -5.22
C GLY A 184 10.53 -8.84 -4.89
N TYR A 185 10.76 -7.93 -3.95
CA TYR A 185 12.11 -7.47 -3.58
C TYR A 185 12.48 -7.78 -2.11
N ALA A 186 11.71 -8.65 -1.46
CA ALA A 186 11.80 -8.95 -0.04
C ALA A 186 11.85 -10.46 0.26
N GLY A 187 12.45 -11.24 -0.65
CA GLY A 187 12.51 -12.69 -0.57
C GLY A 187 11.31 -13.40 -1.20
N SER A 188 11.13 -14.68 -0.86
CA SER A 188 10.07 -15.53 -1.39
C SER A 188 8.71 -15.25 -0.72
N SER A 189 7.63 -15.73 -1.33
CA SER A 189 6.30 -15.76 -0.74
C SER A 189 6.35 -16.37 0.67
N ILE A 190 5.64 -15.74 1.60
CA ILE A 190 5.52 -16.26 2.97
C ILE A 190 4.63 -17.51 3.02
N TRP A 191 3.79 -17.77 2.01
CA TRP A 191 2.90 -18.93 1.96
C TRP A 191 3.69 -20.22 1.69
N ASP A 192 3.93 -21.03 2.72
CA ASP A 192 4.59 -22.34 2.57
C ASP A 192 3.58 -23.41 2.12
N TRP A 193 3.19 -23.33 0.85
CA TRP A 193 2.20 -24.22 0.23
C TRP A 193 2.54 -25.70 0.37
N GLN A 194 3.82 -26.06 0.39
CA GLN A 194 4.25 -27.45 0.51
C GLN A 194 3.87 -28.05 1.87
N ARG A 195 4.04 -27.27 2.95
CA ARG A 195 3.79 -27.75 4.32
C ARG A 195 2.36 -27.49 4.79
N LEU A 196 1.62 -26.61 4.13
CA LEU A 196 0.19 -26.43 4.37
C LEU A 196 -0.61 -27.67 3.91
N PRO A 197 -1.72 -28.00 4.59
CA PRO A 197 -2.26 -27.36 5.80
C PRO A 197 -1.63 -27.87 7.12
N GLY A 198 -0.73 -28.85 7.07
CA GLY A 198 -0.20 -29.55 8.26
C GLY A 198 0.73 -28.73 9.16
N TYR A 199 1.28 -27.63 8.64
CA TYR A 199 2.14 -26.71 9.39
C TYR A 199 1.63 -25.27 9.29
N ILE A 200 1.21 -24.71 10.43
CA ILE A 200 0.81 -23.31 10.56
C ILE A 200 2.01 -22.54 11.12
N ASP A 201 2.69 -21.80 10.25
CA ASP A 201 3.84 -20.97 10.63
C ASP A 201 3.38 -19.81 11.53
N GLN A 202 4.13 -19.51 12.59
CA GLN A 202 3.89 -18.35 13.45
C GLN A 202 3.87 -17.04 12.65
N ARG A 203 4.61 -16.98 11.53
CA ARG A 203 4.62 -15.86 10.60
C ARG A 203 3.25 -15.56 9.98
N TYR A 204 2.37 -16.55 9.84
CA TYR A 204 1.00 -16.31 9.37
C TYR A 204 0.20 -15.50 10.39
N ILE A 205 0.39 -15.81 11.67
CA ILE A 205 -0.25 -15.10 12.78
C ILE A 205 0.34 -13.69 12.91
N ASP A 206 1.66 -13.54 12.78
CA ASP A 206 2.31 -12.23 12.86
C ASP A 206 1.95 -11.33 11.66
N TYR A 207 1.79 -11.90 10.47
CA TYR A 207 1.23 -11.21 9.30
C TYR A 207 -0.19 -10.69 9.59
N ALA A 208 -1.05 -11.53 10.19
CA ALA A 208 -2.41 -11.15 10.54
C ALA A 208 -2.43 -10.04 11.62
N ARG A 209 -1.57 -10.15 12.64
CA ARG A 209 -1.38 -9.13 13.68
C ARG A 209 -0.95 -7.78 13.09
N ALA A 210 0.05 -7.78 12.21
CA ALA A 210 0.54 -6.57 11.56
C ALA A 210 -0.57 -5.87 10.75
N ASN A 211 -1.29 -6.62 9.91
CA ASN A 211 -2.39 -6.07 9.12
C ASN A 211 -3.53 -5.53 9.99
N ALA A 212 -4.00 -6.30 10.98
CA ALA A 212 -5.08 -5.87 11.85
C ALA A 212 -4.71 -4.62 12.67
N SER A 213 -3.44 -4.45 13.04
CA SER A 213 -2.99 -3.29 13.80
C SER A 213 -3.13 -1.95 13.09
N ILE A 214 -3.17 -1.98 11.76
CA ILE A 214 -3.40 -0.84 10.88
C ILE A 214 -4.77 -0.91 10.18
N GLY A 215 -5.65 -1.83 10.62
CA GLY A 215 -7.02 -1.93 10.16
C GLY A 215 -7.22 -2.65 8.83
N ILE A 216 -6.19 -3.27 8.24
CA ILE A 216 -6.35 -4.10 7.04
C ILE A 216 -7.22 -5.32 7.40
N ASN A 217 -8.24 -5.61 6.59
CA ASN A 217 -9.25 -6.64 6.83
C ASN A 217 -9.39 -7.66 5.69
N GLY A 218 -8.48 -7.63 4.72
CA GLY A 218 -8.46 -8.61 3.64
C GLY A 218 -7.07 -8.88 3.09
N THR A 219 -6.92 -10.01 2.40
CA THR A 219 -5.72 -10.35 1.65
C THR A 219 -6.06 -11.22 0.43
N VAL A 220 -5.53 -10.86 -0.74
CA VAL A 220 -5.54 -11.73 -1.93
C VAL A 220 -4.24 -12.51 -1.94
N LEU A 221 -4.31 -13.84 -1.87
CA LEU A 221 -3.12 -14.68 -1.62
C LEU A 221 -2.27 -14.97 -2.86
N THR A 222 -2.84 -14.82 -4.05
CA THR A 222 -2.22 -15.29 -5.29
C THR A 222 -2.06 -14.19 -6.30
N ASN A 223 -1.02 -14.36 -7.11
CA ASN A 223 -0.71 -13.47 -8.21
C ASN A 223 -1.92 -13.17 -9.10
N VAL A 224 -2.03 -11.93 -9.57
CA VAL A 224 -3.04 -11.52 -10.56
C VAL A 224 -2.90 -12.30 -11.87
N ASN A 225 -1.70 -12.80 -12.17
CA ASN A 225 -1.42 -13.77 -13.24
C ASN A 225 -1.62 -15.23 -12.74
N ALA A 226 -2.70 -15.49 -11.98
CA ALA A 226 -2.90 -16.72 -11.22
C ALA A 226 -2.97 -18.00 -12.07
N ASN A 227 -2.61 -19.12 -11.43
CA ASN A 227 -2.80 -20.48 -11.94
C ASN A 227 -4.13 -21.06 -11.44
N ALA A 228 -4.92 -21.69 -12.33
CA ALA A 228 -6.22 -22.28 -11.99
C ALA A 228 -6.16 -23.35 -10.88
N ILE A 229 -5.02 -24.02 -10.69
CA ILE A 229 -4.87 -25.11 -9.71
C ILE A 229 -5.19 -24.69 -8.28
N ILE A 230 -5.07 -23.39 -7.95
CA ILE A 230 -5.44 -22.84 -6.63
C ILE A 230 -6.91 -23.11 -6.26
N LEU A 231 -7.76 -23.36 -7.25
CA LEU A 231 -9.20 -23.63 -7.09
C LEU A 231 -9.51 -25.13 -6.93
N THR A 232 -8.50 -26.00 -6.86
CA THR A 232 -8.69 -27.45 -6.67
C THR A 232 -8.74 -27.81 -5.19
N ASP A 233 -9.40 -28.91 -4.86
CA ASP A 233 -9.64 -29.38 -3.48
C ASP A 233 -8.40 -29.34 -2.58
N GLU A 234 -7.28 -29.90 -3.04
CA GLU A 234 -6.01 -29.93 -2.30
C GLU A 234 -5.54 -28.52 -1.91
N TRP A 235 -5.68 -27.55 -2.81
CA TRP A 235 -5.28 -26.18 -2.56
C TRP A 235 -6.28 -25.44 -1.69
N LEU A 236 -7.58 -25.72 -1.84
CA LEU A 236 -8.61 -25.14 -0.96
C LEU A 236 -8.39 -25.52 0.52
N GLN A 237 -7.90 -26.73 0.80
CA GLN A 237 -7.51 -27.13 2.16
C GLN A 237 -6.35 -26.29 2.71
N LYS A 238 -5.33 -26.00 1.88
CA LYS A 238 -4.20 -25.13 2.25
C LYS A 238 -4.63 -23.70 2.50
N ILE A 239 -5.54 -23.19 1.67
CA ILE A 239 -6.09 -21.83 1.79
C ILE A 239 -6.98 -21.72 3.03
N ALA A 240 -7.78 -22.74 3.34
CA ALA A 240 -8.59 -22.79 4.55
C ALA A 240 -7.73 -22.72 5.82
N ALA A 241 -6.56 -23.37 5.84
CA ALA A 241 -5.62 -23.26 6.94
C ALA A 241 -5.12 -21.81 7.15
N LEU A 242 -4.81 -21.08 6.07
CA LEU A 242 -4.46 -19.67 6.14
C LEU A 242 -5.64 -18.80 6.59
N ALA A 243 -6.84 -19.01 6.02
CA ALA A 243 -8.05 -18.29 6.41
C ALA A 243 -8.37 -18.48 7.91
N ASN A 244 -8.19 -19.69 8.44
CA ASN A 244 -8.36 -19.99 9.85
C ASN A 244 -7.36 -19.24 10.75
N ALA A 245 -6.11 -19.11 10.31
CA ALA A 245 -5.09 -18.33 11.01
C ALA A 245 -5.40 -16.82 11.03
N PHE A 246 -6.06 -16.31 9.99
CA PHE A 246 -6.35 -14.89 9.80
C PHE A 246 -7.68 -14.42 10.41
N ARG A 247 -8.68 -15.31 10.49
CA ARG A 247 -10.03 -14.99 10.97
C ARG A 247 -10.07 -14.33 12.36
N PRO A 248 -9.29 -14.76 13.37
CA PRO A 248 -9.27 -14.09 14.68
C PRO A 248 -8.86 -12.61 14.62
N TYR A 249 -8.20 -12.21 13.53
CA TYR A 249 -7.73 -10.85 13.29
C TYR A 249 -8.64 -10.05 12.35
N ASN A 250 -9.84 -10.57 12.04
CA ASN A 250 -10.80 -9.98 11.11
C ASN A 250 -10.22 -9.77 9.71
N ILE A 251 -9.42 -10.72 9.22
CA ILE A 251 -8.83 -10.69 7.87
C ILE A 251 -9.47 -11.79 7.03
N LYS A 252 -10.23 -11.38 6.01
CA LYS A 252 -10.80 -12.28 5.02
C LYS A 252 -9.78 -12.66 3.94
N VAL A 253 -9.86 -13.90 3.49
CA VAL A 253 -9.08 -14.38 2.35
C VAL A 253 -9.87 -14.16 1.06
N TYR A 254 -9.15 -13.69 0.04
CA TYR A 254 -9.59 -13.55 -1.34
C TYR A 254 -8.62 -14.33 -2.24
N LEU A 255 -9.08 -14.72 -3.43
CA LEU A 255 -8.25 -15.39 -4.43
C LEU A 255 -8.33 -14.64 -5.76
N THR A 256 -7.29 -14.75 -6.57
CA THR A 256 -7.39 -14.35 -7.97
C THR A 256 -8.16 -15.42 -8.75
N ALA A 257 -9.26 -15.04 -9.41
CA ALA A 257 -10.00 -15.93 -10.29
C ALA A 257 -9.32 -16.02 -11.66
N ARG A 258 -8.77 -17.19 -11.99
CA ARG A 258 -8.35 -17.51 -13.35
C ARG A 258 -9.60 -17.64 -14.22
N PHE A 259 -9.85 -16.68 -15.12
CA PHE A 259 -11.07 -16.65 -15.95
C PHE A 259 -11.27 -17.93 -16.78
N SER A 260 -10.19 -18.52 -17.29
CA SER A 260 -10.16 -19.77 -18.08
C SER A 260 -10.18 -21.06 -17.24
N ALA A 261 -10.30 -21.00 -15.91
CA ALA A 261 -10.36 -22.18 -15.06
C ALA A 261 -11.42 -23.24 -15.46
N PRO A 262 -12.62 -22.89 -15.95
CA PRO A 262 -13.58 -23.86 -16.46
C PRO A 262 -13.00 -24.77 -17.56
N VAL A 263 -12.10 -24.23 -18.41
CA VAL A 263 -11.41 -25.01 -19.45
C VAL A 263 -10.24 -25.80 -18.85
N GLU A 264 -9.37 -25.12 -18.11
CA GLU A 264 -8.09 -25.67 -17.64
C GLU A 264 -8.28 -26.85 -16.66
N ILE A 265 -9.13 -26.65 -15.65
CA ILE A 265 -9.37 -27.63 -14.58
C ILE A 265 -10.80 -28.19 -14.61
N GLY A 266 -11.76 -27.46 -15.18
CA GLY A 266 -13.14 -27.94 -15.34
C GLY A 266 -13.36 -28.80 -16.59
N LYS A 267 -12.42 -28.79 -17.55
CA LYS A 267 -12.49 -29.53 -18.83
C LYS A 267 -13.67 -29.15 -19.72
N LEU A 268 -14.28 -27.97 -19.52
CA LEU A 268 -15.26 -27.40 -20.45
C LEU A 268 -14.56 -26.98 -21.75
N LYS A 269 -15.35 -26.89 -22.83
CA LYS A 269 -14.85 -26.47 -24.15
C LYS A 269 -14.64 -24.95 -24.27
N THR A 270 -15.16 -24.18 -23.33
CA THR A 270 -15.18 -22.71 -23.38
C THR A 270 -15.14 -22.11 -21.98
N ALA A 271 -14.79 -20.83 -21.88
CA ALA A 271 -14.96 -19.99 -20.69
C ALA A 271 -15.82 -18.74 -20.99
N ASP A 272 -16.67 -18.78 -22.03
CA ASP A 272 -17.63 -17.71 -22.31
C ASP A 272 -18.56 -17.50 -21.10
N PRO A 273 -18.58 -16.29 -20.49
CA PRO A 273 -19.37 -16.02 -19.28
C PRO A 273 -20.88 -16.12 -19.50
N LEU A 274 -21.37 -16.09 -20.73
CA LEU A 274 -22.79 -16.27 -21.05
C LEU A 274 -23.17 -17.74 -21.31
N ASN A 275 -22.20 -18.65 -21.39
CA ASN A 275 -22.45 -20.08 -21.54
C ASN A 275 -22.98 -20.68 -20.23
N GLU A 276 -24.07 -21.46 -20.31
CA GLU A 276 -24.75 -22.02 -19.13
C GLU A 276 -23.88 -22.99 -18.33
N GLU A 277 -23.06 -23.82 -18.99
CA GLU A 277 -22.15 -24.75 -18.33
C GLU A 277 -21.05 -24.00 -17.56
N VAL A 278 -20.53 -22.90 -18.13
CA VAL A 278 -19.53 -22.04 -17.49
C VAL A 278 -20.11 -21.37 -16.24
N ARG A 279 -21.33 -20.81 -16.34
CA ARG A 279 -22.02 -20.20 -15.19
C ARG A 279 -22.28 -21.22 -14.09
N LYS A 280 -22.73 -22.43 -14.45
CA LYS A 280 -22.92 -23.53 -13.52
C LYS A 280 -21.60 -23.95 -12.86
N TRP A 281 -20.53 -24.06 -13.63
CA TRP A 281 -19.21 -24.43 -13.12
C TRP A 281 -18.72 -23.44 -12.06
N TRP A 282 -18.81 -22.14 -12.33
CA TRP A 282 -18.40 -21.11 -11.37
C TRP A 282 -19.26 -21.09 -10.12
N LYS A 283 -20.57 -21.32 -10.26
CA LYS A 283 -21.47 -21.48 -9.11
C LYS A 283 -21.05 -22.67 -8.23
N ASP A 284 -20.89 -23.84 -8.83
CA ASP A 284 -20.54 -25.07 -8.10
C ASP A 284 -19.15 -24.94 -7.44
N LYS A 285 -18.18 -24.36 -8.16
CA LYS A 285 -16.83 -24.10 -7.63
C LYS A 285 -16.85 -23.09 -6.48
N THR A 286 -17.69 -22.07 -6.57
CA THR A 286 -17.86 -21.10 -5.48
C THR A 286 -18.49 -21.76 -4.26
N ASP A 287 -19.55 -22.57 -4.45
CA ASP A 287 -20.16 -23.34 -3.37
C ASP A 287 -19.15 -24.28 -2.67
N GLU A 288 -18.21 -24.86 -3.42
CA GLU A 288 -17.11 -25.66 -2.87
C GLU A 288 -16.14 -24.81 -2.03
N ILE A 289 -15.73 -23.63 -2.52
CA ILE A 289 -14.84 -22.72 -1.78
C ILE A 289 -15.47 -22.32 -0.45
N TYR A 290 -16.75 -21.94 -0.43
CA TYR A 290 -17.43 -21.53 0.80
C TYR A 290 -17.67 -22.69 1.80
N LYS A 291 -17.63 -23.96 1.36
CA LYS A 291 -17.59 -25.10 2.31
C LYS A 291 -16.28 -25.14 3.09
N TYR A 292 -15.16 -24.84 2.43
CA TYR A 292 -13.84 -24.79 3.06
C TYR A 292 -13.63 -23.50 3.87
N ILE A 293 -14.15 -22.38 3.36
CA ILE A 293 -13.91 -21.04 3.88
C ILE A 293 -15.25 -20.29 3.94
N PRO A 294 -16.07 -20.50 5.00
CA PRO A 294 -17.43 -19.95 5.07
C PRO A 294 -17.52 -18.42 5.01
N ASP A 295 -16.43 -17.74 5.34
CA ASP A 295 -16.29 -16.28 5.32
C ASP A 295 -15.37 -15.77 4.20
N PHE A 296 -15.19 -16.57 3.14
CA PHE A 296 -14.42 -16.19 1.96
C PHE A 296 -14.87 -14.82 1.42
N GLY A 297 -13.91 -13.97 1.08
CA GLY A 297 -14.19 -12.61 0.67
C GLY A 297 -14.73 -12.49 -0.76
N GLY A 298 -14.30 -13.39 -1.65
CA GLY A 298 -14.58 -13.33 -3.09
C GLY A 298 -13.31 -13.24 -3.93
N PHE A 299 -13.41 -12.68 -5.13
CA PHE A 299 -12.36 -12.78 -6.13
C PHE A 299 -11.76 -11.43 -6.56
N LEU A 300 -10.44 -11.43 -6.80
CA LEU A 300 -9.74 -10.46 -7.62
C LEU A 300 -9.64 -10.98 -9.06
N VAL A 301 -9.74 -10.11 -10.07
CA VAL A 301 -9.67 -10.53 -11.47
C VAL A 301 -8.77 -9.60 -12.28
N LYS A 302 -7.75 -10.15 -12.94
CA LYS A 302 -7.04 -9.53 -14.07
C LYS A 302 -7.47 -10.30 -15.33
N ALA A 303 -8.13 -9.61 -16.26
CA ALA A 303 -8.70 -10.22 -17.46
C ALA A 303 -8.40 -9.36 -18.69
N ASN A 304 -8.15 -10.00 -19.84
CA ASN A 304 -7.82 -9.35 -21.12
C ASN A 304 -6.65 -8.34 -21.06
N SER A 305 -5.67 -8.59 -20.20
CA SER A 305 -4.53 -7.71 -19.98
C SER A 305 -3.23 -8.53 -19.96
N GLU A 306 -2.23 -8.13 -20.74
CA GLU A 306 -0.90 -8.77 -20.78
C GLU A 306 -0.96 -10.29 -21.02
N GLY A 307 -1.82 -10.72 -21.94
CA GLY A 307 -2.01 -12.14 -22.28
C GLY A 307 -2.88 -12.93 -21.30
N GLN A 308 -3.42 -12.31 -20.24
CA GLN A 308 -4.39 -12.96 -19.37
C GLN A 308 -5.74 -13.12 -20.08
N PRO A 309 -6.39 -14.30 -19.96
CA PRO A 309 -7.68 -14.58 -20.59
C PRO A 309 -8.78 -13.77 -19.93
N GLY A 310 -9.86 -13.56 -20.67
CA GLY A 310 -10.99 -12.79 -20.19
C GLY A 310 -12.17 -12.79 -21.16
N PRO A 311 -13.25 -12.10 -20.79
CA PRO A 311 -14.50 -12.07 -21.56
C PRO A 311 -14.33 -11.62 -23.01
N GLN A 312 -13.41 -10.70 -23.32
CA GLN A 312 -13.22 -10.22 -24.70
C GLN A 312 -12.71 -11.32 -25.65
N ASN A 313 -12.09 -12.40 -25.15
CA ASN A 313 -11.73 -13.56 -25.98
C ASN A 313 -12.95 -14.30 -26.53
N TYR A 314 -14.13 -14.02 -25.99
CA TYR A 314 -15.42 -14.61 -26.35
C TYR A 314 -16.40 -13.56 -26.89
N ASN A 315 -15.91 -12.38 -27.32
CA ASN A 315 -16.72 -11.25 -27.76
C ASN A 315 -17.72 -10.77 -26.69
N ARG A 316 -17.31 -10.80 -25.42
CA ARG A 316 -18.09 -10.32 -24.27
C ARG A 316 -17.45 -9.11 -23.62
N THR A 317 -18.23 -8.38 -22.84
CA THR A 317 -17.76 -7.20 -22.10
C THR A 317 -17.14 -7.58 -20.76
N HIS A 318 -16.38 -6.67 -20.15
CA HIS A 318 -15.93 -6.82 -18.76
C HIS A 318 -17.11 -6.96 -17.78
N ALA A 319 -18.23 -6.28 -18.05
CA ALA A 319 -19.44 -6.41 -17.23
C ALA A 319 -20.01 -7.83 -17.30
N ASP A 320 -20.06 -8.48 -18.47
CA ASP A 320 -20.52 -9.87 -18.60
C ASP A 320 -19.67 -10.83 -17.76
N GLY A 321 -18.34 -10.71 -17.87
CA GLY A 321 -17.40 -11.53 -17.12
C GLY A 321 -17.49 -11.30 -15.61
N ALA A 322 -17.54 -10.04 -15.18
CA ALA A 322 -17.64 -9.67 -13.77
C ALA A 322 -18.96 -10.13 -13.17
N ASN A 323 -20.07 -9.91 -13.88
CA ASN A 323 -21.42 -10.23 -13.42
C ASN A 323 -21.64 -11.74 -13.28
N MET A 324 -21.06 -12.55 -14.16
CA MET A 324 -21.10 -14.01 -14.03
C MET A 324 -20.45 -14.49 -12.72
N LEU A 325 -19.27 -13.97 -12.38
CA LEU A 325 -18.59 -14.30 -11.11
C LEU A 325 -19.34 -13.71 -9.90
N ALA A 326 -19.88 -12.49 -10.06
CA ALA A 326 -20.63 -11.80 -9.02
C ALA A 326 -21.92 -12.56 -8.64
N ASP A 327 -22.64 -13.08 -9.63
CA ASP A 327 -23.82 -13.92 -9.44
C ASP A 327 -23.45 -15.24 -8.72
N ALA A 328 -22.25 -15.80 -8.97
CA ALA A 328 -21.78 -17.02 -8.30
C ALA A 328 -21.44 -16.83 -6.82
N VAL A 329 -20.85 -15.68 -6.44
CA VAL A 329 -20.48 -15.40 -5.03
C VAL A 329 -21.60 -14.74 -4.21
N ALA A 330 -22.62 -14.18 -4.87
CA ALA A 330 -23.71 -13.45 -4.21
C ALA A 330 -24.46 -14.24 -3.12
N PRO A 331 -24.79 -15.54 -3.28
CA PRO A 331 -25.49 -16.32 -2.25
C PRO A 331 -24.74 -16.40 -0.91
N HIS A 332 -23.42 -16.18 -0.94
CA HIS A 332 -22.54 -16.26 0.23
C HIS A 332 -22.08 -14.88 0.71
N GLY A 333 -22.54 -13.79 0.08
CA GLY A 333 -22.17 -12.42 0.43
C GLY A 333 -20.78 -11.99 -0.06
N GLY A 334 -20.19 -12.71 -1.01
CA GLY A 334 -18.89 -12.37 -1.60
C GLY A 334 -18.94 -11.22 -2.59
N ILE A 335 -17.77 -10.67 -2.89
CA ILE A 335 -17.58 -9.56 -3.83
C ILE A 335 -16.63 -9.92 -4.97
N ILE A 336 -16.69 -9.14 -6.04
CA ILE A 336 -15.73 -9.20 -7.15
C ILE A 336 -14.98 -7.88 -7.23
N MET A 337 -13.65 -7.96 -7.21
CA MET A 337 -12.74 -6.85 -7.47
C MET A 337 -12.20 -7.05 -8.89
N TRP A 338 -12.74 -6.29 -9.84
CA TRP A 338 -12.39 -6.41 -11.25
C TRP A 338 -11.39 -5.34 -11.64
N ARG A 339 -10.15 -5.70 -11.99
CA ARG A 339 -9.10 -4.71 -12.27
C ARG A 339 -9.36 -4.00 -13.60
N ALA A 340 -9.26 -2.67 -13.58
CA ALA A 340 -9.32 -1.80 -14.75
C ALA A 340 -7.97 -1.66 -15.49
N PHE A 341 -6.94 -2.38 -15.05
CA PHE A 341 -5.63 -2.38 -15.72
C PHE A 341 -5.68 -3.21 -17.01
N VAL A 342 -6.28 -2.63 -18.04
CA VAL A 342 -6.52 -3.24 -19.35
C VAL A 342 -6.00 -2.29 -20.43
N TYR A 343 -5.23 -2.84 -21.37
CA TYR A 343 -4.73 -2.13 -22.53
C TYR A 343 -4.28 -3.14 -23.62
N SER A 344 -4.60 -2.84 -24.87
CA SER A 344 -4.34 -3.65 -26.06
C SER A 344 -3.48 -2.92 -27.07
N ASN A 345 -2.65 -3.66 -27.79
CA ASN A 345 -1.93 -3.16 -28.98
C ASN A 345 -2.74 -3.31 -30.27
N GLU A 346 -3.89 -4.00 -30.22
CA GLU A 346 -4.79 -4.17 -31.37
C GLU A 346 -5.51 -2.86 -31.71
N THR A 347 -5.63 -1.95 -30.72
CA THR A 347 -6.14 -0.59 -30.92
C THR A 347 -4.97 0.40 -30.83
N PRO A 348 -4.60 1.11 -31.90
CA PRO A 348 -3.45 2.03 -31.92
C PRO A 348 -3.77 3.38 -31.22
N GLU A 349 -4.42 3.33 -30.08
CA GLU A 349 -4.71 4.49 -29.24
C GLU A 349 -3.65 4.71 -28.16
N ASP A 350 -3.55 5.94 -27.66
CA ASP A 350 -2.71 6.29 -26.51
C ASP A 350 -3.02 5.37 -25.32
N ARG A 351 -2.02 4.66 -24.79
CA ARG A 351 -2.17 3.74 -23.65
C ARG A 351 -2.86 4.40 -22.46
N PHE A 352 -2.61 5.69 -22.24
CA PHE A 352 -3.25 6.50 -21.20
C PHE A 352 -4.79 6.41 -21.24
N LYS A 353 -5.37 6.29 -22.44
CA LYS A 353 -6.81 6.38 -22.65
C LYS A 353 -7.56 5.06 -22.45
N GLN A 354 -6.86 3.93 -22.58
CA GLN A 354 -7.50 2.66 -22.88
C GLN A 354 -8.37 2.14 -21.74
N ALA A 355 -7.88 2.17 -20.50
CA ALA A 355 -8.67 1.74 -19.34
C ALA A 355 -9.97 2.57 -19.18
N TYR A 356 -9.90 3.88 -19.43
CA TYR A 356 -11.11 4.72 -19.43
C TYR A 356 -12.07 4.31 -20.55
N ASN A 357 -11.57 4.12 -21.77
CA ASN A 357 -12.40 3.76 -22.93
C ASN A 357 -13.09 2.40 -22.75
N ASP A 358 -12.44 1.44 -22.10
CA ASP A 358 -13.00 0.10 -21.85
C ASP A 358 -14.05 0.09 -20.74
N PHE A 359 -13.89 0.90 -19.69
CA PHE A 359 -14.74 0.82 -18.49
C PHE A 359 -15.81 1.91 -18.40
N LYS A 360 -15.55 3.14 -18.88
CA LYS A 360 -16.53 4.23 -18.81
C LYS A 360 -17.86 3.86 -19.48
N PRO A 361 -17.92 3.20 -20.67
CA PRO A 361 -19.19 2.79 -21.28
C PRO A 361 -19.96 1.73 -20.48
N LEU A 362 -19.30 1.04 -19.55
CA LEU A 362 -19.87 -0.04 -18.74
C LEU A 362 -20.41 0.45 -17.39
N ASP A 363 -20.34 1.76 -17.11
CA ASP A 363 -20.87 2.33 -15.88
C ASP A 363 -22.37 1.99 -15.71
N GLY A 364 -22.73 1.46 -14.53
CA GLY A 364 -24.10 1.03 -14.21
C GLY A 364 -24.47 -0.37 -14.70
N GLN A 365 -23.59 -1.05 -15.45
CA GLN A 365 -23.84 -2.41 -15.96
C GLN A 365 -23.34 -3.50 -15.00
N PHE A 366 -22.50 -3.16 -14.03
CA PHE A 366 -21.95 -4.11 -13.06
C PHE A 366 -22.96 -4.44 -11.93
N ARG A 367 -22.92 -5.67 -11.40
CA ARG A 367 -23.70 -6.05 -10.20
C ARG A 367 -23.27 -5.23 -8.98
N LYS A 368 -24.17 -5.11 -8.00
CA LYS A 368 -23.96 -4.34 -6.76
C LYS A 368 -22.81 -4.85 -5.88
N ASN A 369 -22.39 -6.10 -6.05
CA ASN A 369 -21.25 -6.71 -5.35
C ASN A 369 -19.96 -6.75 -6.19
N VAL A 370 -19.88 -5.95 -7.26
CA VAL A 370 -18.66 -5.73 -8.04
C VAL A 370 -18.08 -4.36 -7.71
N LEU A 371 -16.76 -4.29 -7.49
CA LEU A 371 -15.98 -3.05 -7.55
C LEU A 371 -15.05 -3.12 -8.76
N VAL A 372 -14.88 -1.98 -9.43
CA VAL A 372 -13.82 -1.83 -10.44
C VAL A 372 -12.57 -1.32 -9.73
N GLN A 373 -11.52 -2.14 -9.68
CA GLN A 373 -10.25 -1.82 -9.04
C GLN A 373 -9.34 -1.07 -10.02
N VAL A 374 -9.07 0.20 -9.73
CA VAL A 374 -8.38 1.16 -10.60
C VAL A 374 -7.06 1.56 -9.96
N LYS A 375 -5.96 1.49 -10.72
CA LYS A 375 -4.66 2.00 -10.28
C LYS A 375 -4.75 3.51 -10.00
N ASN A 376 -3.85 4.03 -9.17
CA ASN A 376 -3.84 5.45 -8.83
C ASN A 376 -3.63 6.40 -10.03
N GLY A 377 -3.01 5.92 -11.09
CA GLY A 377 -2.86 6.61 -12.36
C GLY A 377 -3.15 5.71 -13.58
N PRO A 378 -3.21 6.28 -14.79
CA PRO A 378 -3.67 5.58 -16.00
C PRO A 378 -2.60 4.74 -16.71
N ILE A 379 -1.33 4.78 -16.29
CA ILE A 379 -0.27 3.95 -16.88
C ILE A 379 0.05 2.75 -16.01
N ASP A 380 0.97 2.88 -15.07
CA ASP A 380 1.48 1.76 -14.30
C ASP A 380 2.40 2.20 -13.16
N PHE A 381 1.80 2.71 -12.08
CA PHE A 381 2.48 2.98 -10.81
C PHE A 381 3.79 3.79 -10.89
N GLN A 382 3.90 4.69 -11.89
CA GLN A 382 5.10 5.49 -12.10
C GLN A 382 5.36 6.42 -10.89
N PRO A 383 6.61 6.91 -10.70
CA PRO A 383 6.94 7.74 -9.53
C PRO A 383 6.00 8.94 -9.32
N ARG A 384 5.46 9.48 -10.41
CA ARG A 384 4.33 10.41 -10.41
C ARG A 384 3.47 10.19 -11.64
N GLU A 385 2.17 10.03 -11.44
CA GLU A 385 1.14 10.03 -12.48
C GLU A 385 0.05 11.05 -12.11
N PRO A 386 -0.64 11.66 -13.10
CA PRO A 386 -1.92 12.29 -12.81
C PRO A 386 -2.90 11.22 -12.31
N PHE A 387 -3.89 11.62 -11.50
CA PHE A 387 -4.88 10.66 -10.99
C PHE A 387 -5.64 10.00 -12.16
N HIS A 388 -6.02 8.74 -12.02
CA HIS A 388 -6.68 8.01 -13.11
C HIS A 388 -8.03 8.66 -13.48
N PRO A 389 -8.32 8.96 -14.77
CA PRO A 389 -9.56 9.64 -15.19
C PRO A 389 -10.87 8.89 -14.90
N LEU A 390 -10.82 7.61 -14.49
CA LEU A 390 -12.03 6.88 -14.10
C LEU A 390 -12.60 7.43 -12.78
N PHE A 391 -11.74 7.93 -11.89
CA PHE A 391 -12.18 8.62 -10.68
C PHE A 391 -12.92 9.91 -11.07
N GLY A 392 -14.23 9.92 -10.85
CA GLY A 392 -15.12 11.02 -11.21
C GLY A 392 -15.89 10.79 -12.51
N ALA A 393 -15.71 9.62 -13.13
CA ALA A 393 -16.34 9.27 -14.39
C ALA A 393 -17.31 8.08 -14.29
N MET A 394 -17.36 7.31 -13.19
CA MET A 394 -18.26 6.15 -13.07
C MET A 394 -19.20 6.22 -11.85
N PRO A 395 -20.14 7.18 -11.77
CA PRO A 395 -20.99 7.38 -10.59
C PRO A 395 -21.97 6.23 -10.29
N GLN A 396 -22.18 5.28 -11.21
CA GLN A 396 -23.09 4.15 -11.01
C GLN A 396 -22.36 2.86 -10.60
N THR A 397 -21.03 2.89 -10.52
CA THR A 397 -20.18 1.72 -10.25
C THR A 397 -19.14 2.06 -9.19
N PRO A 398 -19.08 1.35 -8.06
CA PRO A 398 -18.08 1.64 -7.03
C PRO A 398 -16.66 1.37 -7.56
N LEU A 399 -15.81 2.39 -7.44
CA LEU A 399 -14.39 2.32 -7.79
C LEU A 399 -13.56 2.02 -6.55
N MET A 400 -12.57 1.14 -6.71
CA MET A 400 -11.63 0.75 -5.67
C MET A 400 -10.22 1.20 -6.06
N MET A 401 -9.49 1.84 -5.15
CA MET A 401 -8.12 2.27 -5.40
C MET A 401 -7.14 1.09 -5.34
N GLU A 402 -6.21 1.00 -6.27
CA GLU A 402 -5.03 0.12 -6.23
C GLU A 402 -3.77 0.98 -6.19
N TYR A 403 -2.98 0.83 -5.11
CA TYR A 403 -1.62 1.36 -5.00
C TYR A 403 -0.60 0.22 -5.13
N GLN A 404 0.66 0.56 -5.39
CA GLN A 404 1.76 -0.39 -5.38
C GLN A 404 2.70 -0.09 -4.22
N LEU A 405 2.79 -1.00 -3.24
CA LEU A 405 3.75 -0.86 -2.14
C LEU A 405 5.11 -1.40 -2.53
N THR A 406 5.12 -2.49 -3.31
CA THR A 406 6.38 -3.02 -3.84
C THR A 406 6.98 -2.00 -4.79
N GLN A 407 8.27 -1.75 -4.67
CA GLN A 407 8.92 -0.60 -5.29
C GLN A 407 9.39 -0.91 -6.72
N GLU A 408 8.52 -1.49 -7.55
CA GLU A 408 8.83 -1.87 -8.94
C GLU A 408 9.44 -0.70 -9.72
N TYR A 409 8.78 0.45 -9.66
CA TYR A 409 9.23 1.67 -10.32
C TYR A 409 9.92 2.64 -9.36
N LEU A 410 10.22 2.18 -8.15
CA LEU A 410 10.67 3.00 -7.03
C LEU A 410 11.96 2.46 -6.39
N GLY A 411 12.81 1.78 -7.18
CA GLY A 411 14.16 1.38 -6.78
C GLY A 411 14.20 0.17 -5.83
N PHE A 412 13.24 -0.74 -6.01
CA PHE A 412 13.19 -2.06 -5.35
C PHE A 412 13.39 -1.94 -3.84
N ALA A 413 14.20 -2.82 -3.23
CA ALA A 413 14.51 -2.77 -1.80
C ALA A 413 15.81 -1.99 -1.48
N THR A 414 16.36 -1.22 -2.42
CA THR A 414 17.60 -0.45 -2.22
C THR A 414 17.37 1.05 -2.04
N HIS A 415 16.20 1.57 -2.43
CA HIS A 415 15.86 2.98 -2.33
C HIS A 415 14.91 3.28 -1.16
N LEU A 416 15.22 4.33 -0.39
CA LEU A 416 14.30 4.88 0.60
C LEU A 416 13.27 5.74 -0.14
N VAL A 417 12.03 5.25 -0.21
CA VAL A 417 10.89 5.96 -0.80
C VAL A 417 9.66 5.80 0.09
N TYR A 418 9.33 6.85 0.84
CA TYR A 418 8.10 6.89 1.62
C TYR A 418 6.93 7.35 0.76
N MET A 419 5.90 6.50 0.62
CA MET A 419 4.82 6.65 -0.37
C MET A 419 3.59 7.42 0.13
N ALA A 420 3.49 7.77 1.42
CA ALA A 420 2.32 8.53 1.87
C ALA A 420 2.13 9.87 1.15
N PRO A 421 3.17 10.63 0.76
CA PRO A 421 3.00 11.80 -0.10
C PRO A 421 2.36 11.46 -1.46
N LEU A 422 2.72 10.33 -2.09
CA LEU A 422 2.10 9.87 -3.34
C LEU A 422 0.62 9.58 -3.12
N PHE A 423 0.28 8.86 -2.05
CA PHE A 423 -1.10 8.45 -1.78
C PHE A 423 -1.97 9.67 -1.50
N LYS A 424 -1.43 10.64 -0.75
CA LYS A 424 -2.11 11.91 -0.47
C LYS A 424 -2.28 12.78 -1.70
N GLU A 425 -1.25 12.89 -2.54
CA GLU A 425 -1.33 13.62 -3.83
C GLU A 425 -2.49 13.11 -4.68
N VAL A 426 -2.73 11.79 -4.71
CA VAL A 426 -3.85 11.19 -5.45
C VAL A 426 -5.17 11.33 -4.71
N LEU A 427 -5.23 10.96 -3.42
CA LEU A 427 -6.48 11.00 -2.64
C LEU A 427 -7.05 12.41 -2.52
N ASP A 428 -6.20 13.43 -2.42
CA ASP A 428 -6.60 14.84 -2.30
C ASP A 428 -6.88 15.52 -3.64
N ALA A 429 -6.62 14.85 -4.76
CA ALA A 429 -6.90 15.41 -6.08
C ALA A 429 -8.41 15.65 -6.25
N ASP A 430 -8.79 16.91 -6.48
CA ASP A 430 -10.15 17.28 -6.84
C ASP A 430 -10.44 16.82 -8.26
N THR A 431 -11.40 15.92 -8.41
CA THR A 431 -11.82 15.41 -9.71
C THR A 431 -12.78 16.38 -10.42
N HIS A 432 -13.29 17.39 -9.69
CA HIS A 432 -14.38 18.26 -10.08
C HIS A 432 -15.65 17.49 -10.52
N ALA A 433 -15.79 16.23 -10.10
CA ALA A 433 -17.02 15.48 -10.23
C ALA A 433 -18.02 15.93 -9.15
N LYS A 434 -19.29 16.12 -9.53
CA LYS A 434 -20.33 16.71 -8.67
C LYS A 434 -19.83 18.02 -8.03
N ASN A 435 -20.26 18.35 -6.81
CA ASN A 435 -19.88 19.57 -6.08
C ASN A 435 -18.41 19.54 -5.60
N ASN A 436 -17.43 19.37 -6.51
CA ASN A 436 -15.98 19.31 -6.26
C ASN A 436 -15.55 18.14 -5.34
N SER A 437 -15.71 16.91 -5.84
CA SER A 437 -15.33 15.69 -5.12
C SER A 437 -13.87 15.30 -5.33
N THR A 438 -13.17 15.03 -4.24
CA THR A 438 -11.84 14.43 -4.25
C THR A 438 -11.87 12.94 -4.62
N VAL A 439 -10.74 12.40 -5.08
CA VAL A 439 -10.58 10.94 -5.30
C VAL A 439 -10.90 10.15 -4.02
N ALA A 440 -10.53 10.66 -2.84
CA ALA A 440 -10.85 10.03 -1.56
C ALA A 440 -12.35 9.83 -1.36
N GLN A 441 -13.17 10.86 -1.66
CA GLN A 441 -14.63 10.83 -1.50
C GLN A 441 -15.32 9.90 -2.51
N ILE A 442 -14.70 9.71 -3.68
CA ILE A 442 -15.18 8.75 -4.68
C ILE A 442 -14.89 7.32 -4.22
N VAL A 443 -13.66 7.06 -3.77
CA VAL A 443 -13.22 5.73 -3.36
C VAL A 443 -13.88 5.29 -2.04
N ASP A 444 -14.16 6.22 -1.11
CA ASP A 444 -14.92 5.91 0.11
C ASP A 444 -16.44 5.83 -0.11
N GLY A 445 -16.90 6.18 -1.31
CA GLY A 445 -18.29 6.06 -1.74
C GLY A 445 -19.19 7.23 -1.32
N THR A 446 -18.68 8.22 -0.58
CA THR A 446 -19.49 9.34 -0.09
C THR A 446 -20.03 10.23 -1.22
N THR A 447 -19.29 10.40 -2.32
CA THR A 447 -19.73 11.19 -3.49
C THR A 447 -20.98 10.62 -4.15
N ASP A 448 -21.07 9.29 -4.27
CA ASP A 448 -22.11 8.60 -5.05
C ASP A 448 -23.06 7.75 -4.20
N GLY A 449 -22.87 7.72 -2.87
CA GLY A 449 -23.70 6.95 -1.95
C GLY A 449 -23.46 5.45 -2.04
N HIS A 450 -22.26 5.03 -2.45
CA HIS A 450 -21.90 3.61 -2.51
C HIS A 450 -21.68 3.03 -1.11
N THR A 451 -22.29 1.89 -0.82
CA THR A 451 -22.11 1.15 0.44
C THR A 451 -20.92 0.19 0.41
N LEU A 452 -20.38 -0.02 -0.79
CA LEU A 452 -19.20 -0.84 -1.06
C LEU A 452 -18.08 0.10 -1.49
N SER A 453 -16.97 0.06 -0.77
CA SER A 453 -15.78 0.88 -0.99
C SER A 453 -14.52 0.04 -0.76
N GLY A 454 -13.44 0.34 -1.47
CA GLY A 454 -12.24 -0.49 -1.42
C GLY A 454 -10.94 0.28 -1.63
N MET A 455 -9.88 -0.19 -0.98
CA MET A 455 -8.50 0.23 -1.21
C MET A 455 -7.56 -0.98 -1.07
N ALA A 456 -6.73 -1.20 -2.08
CA ALA A 456 -5.74 -2.25 -2.13
C ALA A 456 -4.33 -1.68 -2.27
N GLY A 457 -3.36 -2.37 -1.68
CA GLY A 457 -1.94 -2.21 -2.01
C GLY A 457 -1.36 -3.51 -2.53
N VAL A 458 -0.64 -3.46 -3.65
CA VAL A 458 0.22 -4.58 -4.09
C VAL A 458 1.33 -4.73 -3.05
N SER A 459 1.36 -5.86 -2.38
CA SER A 459 2.21 -6.16 -1.23
C SER A 459 3.69 -6.00 -1.55
N ASN A 460 4.44 -5.44 -0.59
CA ASN A 460 5.91 -5.38 -0.64
C ASN A 460 6.59 -6.37 0.29
N ILE A 461 5.84 -7.36 0.80
CA ILE A 461 6.39 -8.30 1.76
C ILE A 461 6.93 -9.57 1.10
N GLY A 462 7.84 -10.24 1.78
CA GLY A 462 8.31 -11.58 1.46
C GLY A 462 8.96 -12.24 2.67
N SER A 463 9.79 -13.25 2.43
CA SER A 463 10.41 -14.08 3.45
C SER A 463 11.57 -13.42 4.20
N ASP A 464 12.05 -12.26 3.76
CA ASP A 464 13.10 -11.52 4.48
C ASP A 464 12.70 -11.23 5.92
N ILE A 465 13.66 -11.21 6.84
CA ILE A 465 13.36 -11.12 8.29
C ILE A 465 12.60 -9.84 8.66
N ASN A 466 12.91 -8.73 7.99
CA ASN A 466 12.25 -7.43 8.16
C ASN A 466 10.96 -7.28 7.32
N TRP A 467 10.54 -8.37 6.66
CA TRP A 467 9.41 -8.52 5.75
C TRP A 467 9.52 -7.79 4.42
N THR A 468 10.21 -6.66 4.32
CA THR A 468 10.05 -5.70 3.19
C THR A 468 11.34 -5.42 2.42
N GLY A 469 12.43 -6.13 2.74
CA GLY A 469 13.75 -5.91 2.15
C GLY A 469 14.39 -4.62 2.68
N HIS A 470 13.84 -3.46 2.33
CA HIS A 470 14.25 -2.17 2.90
C HIS A 470 13.46 -1.88 4.20
N PRO A 471 14.12 -1.51 5.33
CA PRO A 471 13.41 -1.17 6.57
C PRO A 471 12.32 -0.08 6.46
N PHE A 472 12.47 0.89 5.53
CA PHE A 472 11.47 1.92 5.29
C PHE A 472 10.31 1.46 4.41
N GLY A 473 10.42 0.30 3.74
CA GLY A 473 9.30 -0.34 3.04
C GLY A 473 8.15 -0.68 3.99
N GLN A 474 8.45 -0.94 5.26
CA GLN A 474 7.44 -1.14 6.32
C GLN A 474 6.54 0.10 6.49
N ALA A 475 7.07 1.31 6.29
CA ALA A 475 6.30 2.55 6.41
C ALA A 475 5.24 2.67 5.30
N ASN A 476 5.47 2.08 4.13
CA ASN A 476 4.53 2.08 3.01
C ASN A 476 3.36 1.11 3.27
N TRP A 477 3.65 -0.08 3.81
CA TRP A 477 2.62 -1.00 4.30
C TRP A 477 1.79 -0.35 5.43
N TYR A 478 2.45 0.27 6.40
CA TYR A 478 1.78 1.03 7.46
C TYR A 478 0.85 2.12 6.88
N THR A 479 1.34 2.89 5.91
CA THR A 479 0.61 3.97 5.24
C THR A 479 -0.69 3.49 4.60
N LEU A 480 -0.68 2.36 3.88
CA LEU A 480 -1.88 1.81 3.26
C LEU A 480 -2.99 1.61 4.30
N GLY A 481 -2.69 0.91 5.40
CA GLY A 481 -3.68 0.65 6.43
C GLY A 481 -4.19 1.92 7.09
N ARG A 482 -3.30 2.87 7.43
CA ARG A 482 -3.70 4.14 8.05
C ARG A 482 -4.60 4.97 7.15
N LEU A 483 -4.29 5.11 5.85
CA LEU A 483 -5.11 5.89 4.92
C LEU A 483 -6.38 5.18 4.47
N ALA A 484 -6.38 3.84 4.41
CA ALA A 484 -7.60 3.08 4.17
C ALA A 484 -8.56 3.16 5.37
N TRP A 485 -8.02 3.25 6.59
CA TRP A 485 -8.84 3.54 7.79
C TRP A 485 -9.34 4.99 7.78
N ASP A 486 -8.45 5.95 7.63
CA ASP A 486 -8.78 7.38 7.62
C ASP A 486 -7.95 8.14 6.56
N ASN A 487 -8.60 8.42 5.44
CA ASN A 487 -8.02 9.14 4.30
C ASN A 487 -7.71 10.63 4.57
N THR A 488 -8.10 11.17 5.74
CA THR A 488 -7.77 12.57 6.13
C THR A 488 -6.47 12.70 6.91
N LEU A 489 -5.82 11.59 7.28
CA LEU A 489 -4.50 11.64 7.91
C LEU A 489 -3.48 12.26 6.95
N THR A 490 -2.61 13.12 7.50
CA THR A 490 -1.48 13.66 6.75
C THR A 490 -0.33 12.66 6.66
N SER A 491 0.48 12.75 5.61
CA SER A 491 1.71 11.97 5.47
C SER A 491 2.65 12.16 6.67
N ALA A 492 2.69 13.36 7.25
CA ALA A 492 3.52 13.67 8.41
C ALA A 492 3.03 12.94 9.68
N GLN A 493 1.72 12.90 9.93
CA GLN A 493 1.15 12.16 11.06
C GLN A 493 1.48 10.67 10.97
N ILE A 494 1.30 10.06 9.81
CA ILE A 494 1.58 8.64 9.59
C ILE A 494 3.07 8.34 9.80
N ALA A 495 3.96 9.16 9.24
CA ALA A 495 5.40 9.02 9.46
C ALA A 495 5.77 9.17 10.95
N ASN A 496 5.13 10.09 11.67
CA ASN A 496 5.38 10.30 13.10
C ASN A 496 5.02 9.06 13.93
N GLU A 497 3.82 8.51 13.70
CA GLU A 497 3.35 7.30 14.36
C GLU A 497 4.33 6.13 14.11
N TRP A 498 4.64 5.87 12.84
CA TRP A 498 5.51 4.76 12.46
C TRP A 498 6.93 4.91 13.00
N LEU A 499 7.55 6.10 12.91
CA LEU A 499 8.91 6.33 13.42
C LEU A 499 9.01 6.06 14.93
N ARG A 500 8.00 6.48 15.70
CA ARG A 500 7.93 6.26 17.15
C ARG A 500 7.73 4.80 17.50
N GLN A 501 6.88 4.09 16.76
CA GLN A 501 6.62 2.66 16.96
C GLN A 501 7.81 1.80 16.55
N THR A 502 8.50 2.16 15.46
CA THR A 502 9.54 1.34 14.81
C THR A 502 10.94 1.62 15.34
N PHE A 503 11.29 2.88 15.63
CA PHE A 503 12.66 3.25 16.02
C PHE A 503 12.76 3.76 17.45
N THR A 504 12.37 5.02 17.70
CA THR A 504 12.54 5.70 18.99
C THR A 504 11.56 6.86 19.13
N ASN A 505 11.28 7.26 20.37
CA ASN A 505 10.46 8.44 20.68
C ASN A 505 11.27 9.74 20.86
N LYS A 506 12.60 9.69 20.73
CA LYS A 506 13.48 10.87 20.80
C LYS A 506 13.16 11.85 19.68
N SER A 507 12.72 13.08 20.02
CA SER A 507 12.28 14.10 19.05
C SER A 507 13.33 14.41 17.98
N ALA A 508 14.60 14.56 18.36
CA ALA A 508 15.67 14.84 17.41
C ALA A 508 15.78 13.78 16.28
N PHE A 509 15.53 12.51 16.58
CA PHE A 509 15.45 11.46 15.55
C PHE A 509 14.16 11.57 14.74
N VAL A 510 13.02 11.60 15.43
CA VAL A 510 11.69 11.60 14.79
C VAL A 510 11.56 12.79 13.83
N ASP A 511 11.90 14.00 14.27
CA ASP A 511 11.77 15.23 13.48
C ASP A 511 12.72 15.24 12.27
N THR A 512 13.93 14.71 12.44
CA THR A 512 14.92 14.64 11.34
C THR A 512 14.48 13.60 10.30
N VAL A 513 14.19 12.37 10.72
CA VAL A 513 13.87 11.28 9.81
C VAL A 513 12.51 11.47 9.16
N GLN A 514 11.54 12.09 9.84
CA GLN A 514 10.27 12.46 9.23
C GLN A 514 10.48 13.39 8.03
N LYS A 515 11.39 14.37 8.12
CA LYS A 515 11.72 15.25 6.98
C LYS A 515 12.33 14.45 5.82
N LEU A 516 13.20 13.47 6.12
CA LEU A 516 13.79 12.61 5.08
C LEU A 516 12.70 11.80 4.36
N MET A 517 11.80 11.18 5.13
CA MET A 517 10.68 10.41 4.60
C MET A 517 9.79 11.29 3.71
N LEU A 518 9.33 12.44 4.20
CA LEU A 518 8.42 13.32 3.45
C LEU A 518 9.04 13.83 2.14
N ALA A 519 10.36 14.03 2.09
CA ALA A 519 11.06 14.46 0.88
C ALA A 519 11.38 13.33 -0.10
N SER A 520 11.52 12.10 0.39
CA SER A 520 12.11 10.97 -0.35
C SER A 520 11.44 10.65 -1.69
N ARG A 521 10.10 10.70 -1.76
CA ARG A 521 9.38 10.45 -3.03
C ARG A 521 9.70 11.52 -4.08
N GLU A 522 9.70 12.80 -3.70
CA GLU A 522 10.01 13.87 -4.66
C GLU A 522 11.47 13.82 -5.10
N ILE A 523 12.38 13.44 -4.18
CA ILE A 523 13.79 13.24 -4.50
C ILE A 523 13.95 12.18 -5.58
N MET A 524 13.20 11.08 -5.48
CA MET A 524 13.18 10.04 -6.53
C MET A 524 12.60 10.52 -7.85
N VAL A 525 11.46 11.22 -7.83
CA VAL A 525 10.89 11.84 -9.03
C VAL A 525 11.95 12.74 -9.69
N ASN A 526 12.70 13.52 -8.92
CA ASN A 526 13.71 14.44 -9.45
C ASN A 526 14.88 13.73 -10.17
N TYR A 527 15.45 12.67 -9.60
CA TYR A 527 16.57 11.97 -10.26
C TYR A 527 16.12 10.90 -11.26
N MET A 528 14.84 10.53 -11.35
CA MET A 528 14.36 9.56 -12.34
C MET A 528 13.55 10.21 -13.45
N THR A 529 12.42 10.84 -13.11
CA THR A 529 11.35 11.19 -14.05
C THR A 529 10.70 12.54 -13.69
N PRO A 530 11.46 13.65 -13.66
CA PRO A 530 10.92 14.96 -13.30
C PRO A 530 10.02 15.53 -14.41
N LEU A 531 9.28 16.58 -14.07
CA LEU A 531 8.48 17.39 -15.01
C LEU A 531 7.35 16.64 -15.75
N GLY A 532 7.01 15.43 -15.31
CA GLY A 532 6.04 14.57 -15.97
C GLY A 532 6.64 13.56 -16.95
N LEU A 533 7.97 13.40 -16.99
CA LEU A 533 8.55 12.21 -17.58
C LEU A 533 8.01 10.96 -16.87
N HIS A 534 7.99 9.85 -17.57
CA HIS A 534 7.50 8.57 -17.08
C HIS A 534 7.95 7.44 -18.00
N HIS A 535 7.95 6.23 -17.48
CA HIS A 535 8.17 4.99 -18.22
C HIS A 535 9.52 4.93 -18.95
N ILE A 536 10.60 5.40 -18.33
CA ILE A 536 11.96 5.43 -18.91
C ILE A 536 12.95 4.47 -18.22
N MET A 537 12.44 3.41 -17.60
CA MET A 537 13.21 2.36 -16.93
C MET A 537 13.61 1.22 -17.88
N GLY A 538 14.57 0.40 -17.44
CA GLY A 538 14.98 -0.83 -18.11
C GLY A 538 13.80 -1.73 -18.47
N TYR A 539 13.71 -2.14 -19.73
CA TYR A 539 12.60 -2.94 -20.23
C TYR A 539 12.52 -4.33 -19.56
N GLY A 540 11.31 -4.73 -19.15
CA GLY A 540 11.02 -6.03 -18.56
C GLY A 540 11.32 -6.11 -17.06
N HIS A 541 12.55 -5.76 -16.64
CA HIS A 541 12.97 -5.82 -15.24
C HIS A 541 12.75 -4.52 -14.46
N HIS A 542 12.65 -3.37 -15.11
CA HIS A 542 12.36 -2.05 -14.51
C HIS A 542 13.45 -1.47 -13.58
N TYR A 543 14.56 -2.19 -13.40
CA TYR A 543 15.77 -1.69 -12.75
C TYR A 543 16.54 -0.70 -13.63
N GLY A 544 16.82 0.50 -13.10
CA GLY A 544 17.69 1.49 -13.74
C GLY A 544 17.11 2.22 -14.96
N PRO A 545 17.81 3.27 -15.44
CA PRO A 545 17.43 4.06 -16.62
C PRO A 545 17.62 3.30 -17.92
N ALA A 546 16.63 3.37 -18.81
CA ALA A 546 16.79 3.00 -20.21
C ALA A 546 15.94 3.90 -21.15
N PRO A 547 16.05 5.23 -21.08
CA PRO A 547 15.24 6.14 -21.89
C PRO A 547 15.41 5.93 -23.41
N TRP A 548 16.52 5.32 -23.84
CA TRP A 548 16.80 4.96 -25.24
C TRP A 548 16.08 3.70 -25.73
N TYR A 549 15.50 2.88 -24.85
CA TYR A 549 15.00 1.58 -25.26
C TYR A 549 13.80 1.70 -26.22
N ASN A 550 13.90 1.02 -27.37
CA ASN A 550 12.90 1.04 -28.44
C ASN A 550 12.80 -0.29 -29.20
N LYS A 551 12.93 -1.42 -28.49
CA LYS A 551 12.95 -2.77 -29.09
C LYS A 551 11.88 -3.71 -28.51
N ALA A 552 10.96 -3.20 -27.69
CA ALA A 552 9.88 -4.00 -27.15
C ALA A 552 8.94 -4.47 -28.26
N PRO A 553 8.27 -5.63 -28.10
CA PRO A 553 7.28 -6.13 -29.06
C PRO A 553 6.09 -5.19 -29.30
N ARG A 554 5.83 -4.26 -28.38
CA ARG A 554 4.75 -3.27 -28.46
C ARG A 554 5.30 -1.87 -28.26
N ALA A 555 4.78 -0.91 -29.04
CA ALA A 555 5.20 0.49 -28.94
C ALA A 555 4.97 1.05 -27.54
N ASP A 556 3.82 0.74 -26.91
CA ASP A 556 3.39 1.22 -25.60
C ASP A 556 4.10 0.54 -24.40
N TRP A 557 5.13 -0.27 -24.68
CA TRP A 557 6.11 -0.78 -23.71
C TRP A 557 7.50 -0.13 -23.87
N ASN A 558 7.72 0.65 -24.93
CA ASN A 558 9.00 1.31 -25.15
C ASN A 558 9.06 2.67 -24.45
N PRO A 559 10.12 2.98 -23.70
CA PRO A 559 10.38 4.34 -23.20
C PRO A 559 10.19 5.47 -24.20
N VAL A 560 10.66 5.30 -25.44
CA VAL A 560 10.56 6.35 -26.47
C VAL A 560 9.13 6.71 -26.87
N TYR A 561 8.17 5.80 -26.65
CA TYR A 561 6.76 6.06 -26.90
C TYR A 561 6.21 7.16 -25.98
N PHE A 562 6.68 7.17 -24.73
CA PHE A 562 6.18 8.05 -23.68
C PHE A 562 6.84 9.42 -23.73
N HIS A 563 8.17 9.48 -23.78
CA HIS A 563 8.87 10.76 -23.71
C HIS A 563 8.91 11.51 -25.05
N LYS A 564 8.80 10.83 -26.21
CA LYS A 564 8.78 11.45 -27.55
C LYS A 564 9.82 12.56 -27.77
N ALA A 565 11.06 12.34 -27.33
CA ALA A 565 12.11 13.35 -27.47
C ALA A 565 12.56 13.43 -28.93
N ASP A 566 12.74 14.66 -29.42
CA ASP A 566 13.24 14.97 -30.75
C ASP A 566 14.06 16.28 -30.73
N SER A 567 14.51 16.76 -31.88
CA SER A 567 15.31 17.99 -31.97
C SER A 567 14.55 19.27 -31.59
N ILE A 568 13.22 19.22 -31.56
CA ILE A 568 12.35 20.35 -31.23
C ILE A 568 12.08 20.39 -29.72
N GLY A 569 11.76 19.23 -29.13
CA GLY A 569 11.32 19.15 -27.74
C GLY A 569 11.19 17.75 -27.17
N ILE A 570 10.43 17.65 -26.09
CA ILE A 570 10.15 16.41 -25.36
C ILE A 570 8.76 16.47 -24.73
N GLY A 571 8.13 15.31 -24.51
CA GLY A 571 6.85 15.13 -23.83
C GLY A 571 5.76 14.62 -24.76
N PHE A 572 4.61 14.22 -24.20
CA PHE A 572 3.52 13.63 -24.96
C PHE A 572 2.37 14.63 -25.12
N ASN A 573 2.07 15.06 -26.35
CA ASN A 573 0.89 15.90 -26.59
C ASN A 573 -0.42 15.09 -26.40
N ARG A 574 -1.09 15.32 -25.26
CA ARG A 574 -2.40 14.74 -24.90
C ARG A 574 -3.52 15.78 -24.87
N THR A 575 -3.25 16.99 -25.37
CA THR A 575 -4.26 18.03 -25.62
C THR A 575 -5.16 17.67 -26.81
N ALA A 576 -6.12 18.53 -27.14
CA ALA A 576 -7.00 18.39 -28.29
C ALA A 576 -6.27 18.28 -29.64
N THR A 577 -5.01 18.74 -29.73
CA THR A 577 -4.18 18.65 -30.94
C THR A 577 -3.32 17.38 -31.01
N GLY A 578 -3.35 16.55 -29.97
CA GLY A 578 -2.63 15.28 -29.88
C GLY A 578 -3.57 14.09 -29.68
N SER A 579 -3.34 13.26 -28.66
CA SER A 579 -4.21 12.09 -28.39
C SER A 579 -5.60 12.45 -27.83
N ASN A 580 -5.77 13.72 -27.41
CA ASN A 580 -6.96 14.24 -26.75
C ASN A 580 -7.35 13.45 -25.48
N ALA A 581 -6.37 12.88 -24.76
CA ALA A 581 -6.64 12.16 -23.53
C ALA A 581 -7.19 13.07 -22.42
N LEU A 582 -6.85 14.37 -22.43
CA LEU A 582 -7.41 15.34 -21.48
C LEU A 582 -8.95 15.42 -21.52
N ALA A 583 -9.58 15.08 -22.63
CA ALA A 583 -11.04 15.03 -22.74
C ALA A 583 -11.69 13.93 -21.88
N GLN A 584 -10.91 13.01 -21.29
CA GLN A 584 -11.41 12.00 -20.36
C GLN A 584 -11.60 12.55 -18.93
N TYR A 585 -11.01 13.70 -18.61
CA TYR A 585 -11.22 14.38 -17.33
C TYR A 585 -12.42 15.33 -17.40
N GLN A 586 -12.92 15.72 -16.21
CA GLN A 586 -13.92 16.78 -16.10
C GLN A 586 -13.39 18.12 -16.64
N PRO A 587 -14.24 19.02 -17.17
CA PRO A 587 -13.81 20.26 -17.83
C PRO A 587 -12.84 21.12 -17.01
N ALA A 588 -13.04 21.24 -15.70
CA ALA A 588 -12.18 22.03 -14.82
C ALA A 588 -10.77 21.43 -14.67
N VAL A 589 -10.67 20.10 -14.51
CA VAL A 589 -9.37 19.39 -14.48
C VAL A 589 -8.68 19.50 -15.82
N ARG A 590 -9.42 19.31 -16.93
CA ARG A 590 -8.88 19.51 -18.28
C ARG A 590 -8.29 20.91 -18.43
N GLN A 591 -9.02 21.95 -18.03
CA GLN A 591 -8.55 23.34 -18.15
C GLN A 591 -7.24 23.58 -17.38
N GLN A 592 -7.05 22.94 -16.23
CA GLN A 592 -5.82 23.03 -15.45
C GLN A 592 -4.60 22.52 -16.22
N PHE A 593 -4.77 21.48 -17.05
CA PHE A 593 -3.67 20.83 -17.77
C PHE A 593 -3.57 21.24 -19.24
N GLU A 594 -4.61 21.80 -19.84
CA GLU A 594 -4.72 22.07 -21.27
C GLU A 594 -3.81 23.19 -21.77
N GLU A 595 -3.54 24.19 -20.94
CA GLU A 595 -2.70 25.33 -21.32
C GLU A 595 -1.26 25.14 -20.84
N LEU A 596 -0.30 25.25 -21.77
CA LEU A 596 1.13 25.05 -21.49
C LEU A 596 1.66 25.98 -20.38
N ALA A 597 1.15 27.22 -20.32
CA ALA A 597 1.60 28.24 -19.35
C ALA A 597 1.11 27.98 -17.92
N THR A 598 -0.03 27.32 -17.75
CA THR A 598 -0.66 27.09 -16.44
C THR A 598 -0.61 25.64 -15.99
N CYS A 599 -0.29 24.70 -16.88
CA CYS A 599 -0.08 23.30 -16.54
C CYS A 599 0.97 23.20 -15.43
N PRO A 600 0.67 22.52 -14.30
CA PRO A 600 1.66 22.30 -13.25
C PRO A 600 2.89 21.60 -13.82
N GLU A 601 4.09 22.13 -13.52
CA GLU A 601 5.35 21.59 -14.08
C GLU A 601 5.51 20.08 -13.81
N ALA A 602 4.98 19.58 -12.68
CA ALA A 602 5.02 18.17 -12.31
C ALA A 602 4.27 17.23 -13.29
N PHE A 603 3.35 17.76 -14.11
CA PHE A 603 2.59 17.02 -15.12
C PHE A 603 2.78 17.55 -16.54
N LEU A 604 3.72 18.48 -16.75
CA LEU A 604 3.86 19.18 -18.02
C LEU A 604 4.10 18.21 -19.19
N LEU A 605 5.07 17.31 -19.05
CA LEU A 605 5.46 16.36 -20.09
C LEU A 605 4.51 15.15 -20.21
N TRP A 606 3.54 15.03 -19.28
CA TRP A 606 2.42 14.10 -19.45
C TRP A 606 1.44 14.60 -20.52
N PHE A 607 1.24 15.91 -20.64
CA PHE A 607 0.17 16.46 -21.47
C PHE A 607 0.65 17.27 -22.68
N HIS A 608 1.91 17.72 -22.65
CA HIS A 608 2.48 18.58 -23.69
C HIS A 608 3.77 18.00 -24.25
N HIS A 609 3.98 18.19 -25.56
CA HIS A 609 5.32 18.13 -26.16
C HIS A 609 5.87 19.57 -26.15
N VAL A 610 6.98 19.78 -25.43
CA VAL A 610 7.44 21.11 -25.03
C VAL A 610 8.80 21.39 -25.66
N PRO A 611 8.99 22.57 -26.31
CA PRO A 611 10.27 22.94 -26.89
C PRO A 611 11.39 23.02 -25.85
N TRP A 612 12.61 22.63 -26.23
CA TRP A 612 13.76 22.64 -25.32
C TRP A 612 14.09 24.03 -24.73
N ASP A 613 13.79 25.10 -25.47
CA ASP A 613 14.01 26.50 -25.08
C ASP A 613 12.81 27.15 -24.39
N TYR A 614 11.71 26.41 -24.17
CA TYR A 614 10.53 26.91 -23.47
C TYR A 614 10.91 27.44 -22.08
N LYS A 615 10.40 28.62 -21.72
CA LYS A 615 10.69 29.25 -20.43
C LYS A 615 9.74 28.71 -19.36
N MET A 616 10.31 27.96 -18.44
CA MET A 616 9.63 27.42 -17.26
C MET A 616 9.27 28.55 -16.28
N HIS A 617 8.49 28.28 -15.23
CA HIS A 617 8.08 29.32 -14.27
C HIS A 617 9.27 29.98 -13.56
N SER A 618 10.40 29.27 -13.46
CA SER A 618 11.65 29.79 -12.93
C SER A 618 12.40 30.77 -13.86
N GLY A 619 11.96 30.93 -15.11
CA GLY A 619 12.66 31.69 -16.16
C GLY A 619 13.81 30.94 -16.86
N LYS A 620 14.17 29.75 -16.37
CA LYS A 620 15.11 28.84 -17.04
C LYS A 620 14.44 28.14 -18.22
N THR A 621 15.22 27.65 -19.17
CA THR A 621 14.68 26.80 -20.23
C THR A 621 14.22 25.44 -19.69
N LEU A 622 13.42 24.70 -20.47
CA LEU A 622 13.07 23.31 -20.17
C LEU A 622 14.33 22.46 -19.96
N TRP A 623 15.31 22.58 -20.85
CA TRP A 623 16.58 21.83 -20.74
C TRP A 623 17.35 22.15 -19.44
N GLU A 624 17.49 23.43 -19.10
CA GLU A 624 18.16 23.85 -17.87
C GLU A 624 17.42 23.33 -16.63
N THR A 625 16.08 23.41 -16.64
CA THR A 625 15.24 22.93 -15.54
C THR A 625 15.31 21.41 -15.40
N LEU A 626 15.35 20.67 -16.52
CA LEU A 626 15.56 19.23 -16.53
C LEU A 626 16.90 18.85 -15.87
N CYS A 627 17.99 19.53 -16.27
CA CYS A 627 19.29 19.35 -15.64
C CYS A 627 19.21 19.63 -14.13
N ASP A 628 18.66 20.78 -13.74
CA ASP A 628 18.53 21.17 -12.33
C ASP A 628 17.79 20.11 -11.49
N LYS A 629 16.71 19.53 -12.03
CA LYS A 629 15.94 18.49 -11.35
C LYS A 629 16.77 17.22 -11.15
N TYR A 630 17.39 16.70 -12.20
CA TYR A 630 18.23 15.49 -12.10
C TYR A 630 19.42 15.67 -11.16
N TYR A 631 20.13 16.81 -11.21
CA TYR A 631 21.24 17.09 -10.29
C TYR A 631 20.77 17.30 -8.85
N SER A 632 19.71 18.07 -8.62
CA SER A 632 19.18 18.30 -7.27
C SER A 632 18.61 17.03 -6.64
N GLY A 633 18.10 16.09 -7.44
CA GLY A 633 17.71 14.76 -6.97
C GLY A 633 18.89 14.02 -6.33
N VAL A 634 20.03 13.95 -7.02
CA VAL A 634 21.26 13.32 -6.49
C VAL A 634 21.77 14.03 -5.25
N ASP A 635 21.86 15.37 -5.27
CA ASP A 635 22.33 16.15 -4.12
C ASP A 635 21.43 15.96 -2.89
N SER A 636 20.13 15.74 -3.11
CA SER A 636 19.17 15.46 -2.06
C SER A 636 19.34 14.05 -1.47
N VAL A 637 19.71 13.04 -2.26
CA VAL A 637 20.10 11.72 -1.71
C VAL A 637 21.35 11.85 -0.84
N ARG A 638 22.35 12.62 -1.28
CA ARG A 638 23.54 12.91 -0.46
C ARG A 638 23.18 13.64 0.85
N TRP A 639 22.15 14.49 0.83
CA TRP A 639 21.60 15.09 2.05
C TRP A 639 20.91 14.08 2.96
N ILE A 640 20.14 13.12 2.41
CA ILE A 640 19.56 12.01 3.19
C ILE A 640 20.67 11.21 3.89
N GLN A 641 21.74 10.86 3.17
CA GLN A 641 22.89 10.14 3.75
C GLN A 641 23.54 10.90 4.91
N ARG A 642 23.84 12.20 4.74
CA ARG A 642 24.42 13.03 5.80
C ARG A 642 23.51 13.12 7.02
N SER A 643 22.21 13.30 6.79
CA SER A 643 21.21 13.39 7.85
C SER A 643 21.06 12.07 8.60
N TRP A 644 20.97 10.94 7.88
CA TRP A 644 20.91 9.61 8.48
C TRP A 644 22.16 9.31 9.29
N ASN A 645 23.36 9.63 8.79
CA ASN A 645 24.61 9.43 9.53
C ASN A 645 24.62 10.15 10.90
N GLY A 646 23.97 11.31 11.00
CA GLY A 646 23.79 12.03 12.27
C GLY A 646 22.90 11.30 13.29
N MET A 647 22.12 10.31 12.84
CA MET A 647 21.18 9.56 13.68
C MET A 647 21.78 8.31 14.36
N LYS A 648 23.07 8.02 14.13
CA LYS A 648 23.75 6.79 14.62
C LYS A 648 23.52 6.46 16.09
N ASN A 649 23.48 7.47 16.96
CA ASN A 649 23.37 7.27 18.41
C ASN A 649 21.92 7.25 18.93
N TYR A 650 20.93 7.24 18.04
CA TYR A 650 19.51 7.27 18.41
C TYR A 650 18.82 5.91 18.30
N ILE A 651 19.39 4.98 17.53
CA ILE A 651 18.81 3.66 17.21
C ILE A 651 19.86 2.56 17.34
N ASP A 652 19.45 1.30 17.18
CA ASP A 652 20.35 0.15 17.14
C ASP A 652 21.33 0.20 15.97
N ALA A 653 22.45 -0.51 16.12
CA ALA A 653 23.56 -0.46 15.17
C ALA A 653 23.23 -1.20 13.86
N GLU A 654 22.42 -2.25 13.94
CA GLU A 654 22.05 -3.15 12.87
C GLU A 654 21.23 -2.41 11.81
N ARG A 655 20.07 -1.85 12.18
CA ARG A 655 19.21 -1.11 11.24
C ARG A 655 19.85 0.19 10.80
N PHE A 656 20.63 0.85 11.67
CA PHE A 656 21.42 2.01 11.26
C PHE A 656 22.38 1.66 10.11
N SER A 657 23.15 0.58 10.27
CA SER A 657 24.14 0.12 9.30
C SER A 657 23.49 -0.34 8.00
N GLU A 658 22.41 -1.11 8.09
CA GLU A 658 21.62 -1.58 6.94
C GLU A 658 21.12 -0.40 6.10
N VAL A 659 20.37 0.52 6.71
CA VAL A 659 19.83 1.70 5.99
C VAL A 659 20.96 2.57 5.44
N LYS A 660 22.07 2.72 6.16
CA LYS A 660 23.22 3.47 5.66
C LYS A 660 23.80 2.86 4.38
N GLN A 661 23.89 1.54 4.30
CA GLN A 661 24.39 0.83 3.13
C GLN A 661 23.41 0.91 1.96
N LEU A 662 22.11 0.76 2.21
CA LEU A 662 21.07 0.93 1.18
C LEU A 662 21.08 2.36 0.61
N LEU A 663 21.20 3.37 1.47
CA LEU A 663 21.35 4.77 1.03
C LEU A 663 22.62 5.02 0.22
N ALA A 664 23.67 4.22 0.39
CA ALA A 664 24.87 4.27 -0.47
C ALA A 664 24.58 3.74 -1.86
N ILE A 665 23.85 2.62 -1.96
CA ILE A 665 23.37 2.08 -3.24
C ILE A 665 22.45 3.09 -3.93
N GLN A 666 21.47 3.65 -3.21
CA GLN A 666 20.56 4.65 -3.75
C GLN A 666 21.28 5.88 -4.33
N GLU A 667 22.39 6.33 -3.73
CA GLU A 667 23.17 7.45 -4.28
C GLU A 667 23.88 7.09 -5.57
N GLN A 668 24.50 5.91 -5.63
CA GLN A 668 25.14 5.39 -6.84
C GLN A 668 24.13 5.24 -7.98
N GLU A 669 22.97 4.66 -7.69
CA GLU A 669 21.88 4.50 -8.66
C GLU A 669 21.28 5.84 -9.07
N ALA A 670 21.12 6.81 -8.16
CA ALA A 670 20.65 8.15 -8.50
C ALA A 670 21.63 8.89 -9.44
N VAL A 671 22.94 8.74 -9.22
CA VAL A 671 23.99 9.27 -10.13
C VAL A 671 23.89 8.60 -11.49
N TRP A 672 23.70 7.27 -11.53
CA TRP A 672 23.50 6.52 -12.77
C TRP A 672 22.28 7.02 -13.55
N TRP A 673 21.12 7.14 -12.89
CA TRP A 673 19.90 7.71 -13.47
C TRP A 673 20.11 9.11 -14.04
N ARG A 674 20.70 10.02 -13.25
CA ARG A 674 21.03 11.39 -13.69
C ARG A 674 21.90 11.38 -14.95
N ASN A 675 23.00 10.66 -14.93
CA ASN A 675 23.98 10.68 -16.03
C ASN A 675 23.40 10.07 -17.30
N ALA A 676 22.81 8.89 -17.21
CA ALA A 676 22.22 8.18 -18.34
C ALA A 676 21.11 9.01 -19.01
N CYS A 677 20.17 9.55 -18.23
CA CYS A 677 19.06 10.34 -18.76
C CYS A 677 19.53 11.66 -19.39
N LEU A 678 20.39 12.42 -18.72
CA LEU A 678 20.84 13.71 -19.25
C LEU A 678 21.72 13.54 -20.50
N LEU A 679 22.62 12.56 -20.52
CA LEU A 679 23.43 12.28 -21.72
C LEU A 679 22.55 11.85 -22.90
N TYR A 680 21.52 11.04 -22.65
CA TYR A 680 20.57 10.64 -23.69
C TYR A 680 19.79 11.85 -24.23
N PHE A 681 19.13 12.62 -23.36
CA PHE A 681 18.33 13.77 -23.80
C PHE A 681 19.18 14.91 -24.40
N GLN A 682 20.47 15.00 -24.04
CA GLN A 682 21.41 15.92 -24.67
C GLN A 682 21.58 15.66 -26.18
N THR A 683 21.46 14.42 -26.63
CA THR A 683 21.55 14.08 -28.07
C THR A 683 20.40 14.69 -28.90
N PHE A 684 19.28 14.99 -28.25
CA PHE A 684 18.11 15.61 -28.86
C PHE A 684 18.13 17.13 -28.68
N SER A 685 18.38 17.59 -27.45
CA SER A 685 18.38 19.02 -27.14
C SER A 685 19.53 19.78 -27.79
N ASN A 686 20.65 19.09 -28.09
CA ASN A 686 21.90 19.66 -28.58
C ASN A 686 22.43 20.82 -27.70
N LYS A 687 22.06 20.81 -26.41
CA LYS A 687 22.47 21.82 -25.44
C LYS A 687 23.47 21.23 -24.44
N PRO A 688 24.50 21.99 -24.03
CA PRO A 688 25.42 21.51 -23.00
C PRO A 688 24.69 21.39 -21.66
N ILE A 689 25.09 20.40 -20.85
CA ILE A 689 24.79 20.42 -19.42
C ILE A 689 25.47 21.68 -18.83
N PRO A 690 24.78 22.51 -18.03
CA PRO A 690 25.37 23.74 -17.50
C PRO A 690 26.70 23.49 -16.77
N ALA A 691 27.73 24.30 -17.07
CA ALA A 691 29.10 24.08 -16.60
C ALA A 691 29.29 24.12 -15.07
N ARG A 692 28.30 24.60 -14.32
CA ARG A 692 28.27 24.57 -12.84
C ARG A 692 28.12 23.17 -12.26
N TYR A 693 27.65 22.22 -13.07
CA TYR A 693 27.38 20.86 -12.63
C TYR A 693 28.58 19.93 -12.81
N GLU A 694 28.69 18.95 -11.92
CA GLU A 694 29.59 17.81 -12.05
C GLU A 694 29.35 17.13 -13.41
N LYS A 695 30.41 16.89 -14.19
CA LYS A 695 30.27 16.22 -15.49
C LYS A 695 29.93 14.74 -15.27
N PRO A 696 29.11 14.13 -16.15
CA PRO A 696 28.97 12.68 -16.18
C PRO A 696 30.34 12.00 -16.27
N ASP A 697 30.52 10.93 -15.50
CA ASP A 697 31.77 10.17 -15.38
C ASP A 697 32.02 9.21 -16.54
N HIS A 698 30.97 8.88 -17.31
CA HIS A 698 31.03 8.01 -18.49
C HIS A 698 30.28 8.60 -19.69
N THR A 699 30.44 7.98 -20.86
CA THR A 699 29.72 8.34 -22.09
C THR A 699 28.32 7.71 -22.15
N LEU A 700 27.45 8.20 -23.04
CA LEU A 700 26.13 7.59 -23.26
C LEU A 700 26.26 6.10 -23.65
N ALA A 701 27.17 5.79 -24.58
CA ALA A 701 27.40 4.42 -25.05
C ALA A 701 27.82 3.45 -23.93
N TYR A 702 28.51 3.94 -22.89
CA TYR A 702 28.80 3.13 -21.70
C TYR A 702 27.51 2.72 -20.97
N TYR A 703 26.62 3.69 -20.72
CA TYR A 703 25.35 3.41 -20.02
C TYR A 703 24.40 2.55 -20.85
N GLU A 704 24.34 2.77 -22.17
CA GLU A 704 23.55 1.95 -23.10
C GLU A 704 24.03 0.49 -23.16
N GLY A 705 25.31 0.25 -22.89
CA GLY A 705 25.93 -1.08 -22.88
C GLY A 705 25.84 -1.83 -21.55
N LEU A 706 25.21 -1.26 -20.51
CA LEU A 706 25.00 -1.96 -19.24
C LEU A 706 23.90 -3.02 -19.37
N GLU A 707 24.16 -4.23 -18.89
CA GLU A 707 23.23 -5.36 -18.93
C GLU A 707 22.96 -5.92 -17.53
N PHE A 708 21.70 -6.28 -17.25
CA PHE A 708 21.25 -6.77 -15.95
C PHE A 708 20.44 -8.07 -16.07
N PRO A 709 21.05 -9.18 -16.54
CA PRO A 709 20.34 -10.44 -16.79
C PRO A 709 19.73 -11.08 -15.53
N TYR A 710 20.17 -10.65 -14.35
CA TYR A 710 19.72 -11.14 -13.04
C TYR A 710 19.10 -10.05 -12.18
N ALA A 711 18.66 -8.93 -12.78
CA ALA A 711 17.85 -7.96 -12.05
C ALA A 711 16.60 -8.68 -11.48
N PRO A 712 16.21 -8.40 -10.23
CA PRO A 712 14.97 -8.92 -9.65
C PRO A 712 13.77 -8.63 -10.57
N HIS A 713 12.90 -9.61 -10.79
CA HIS A 713 11.73 -9.52 -11.67
C HIS A 713 10.45 -9.89 -10.95
#